data_AF-A0AAV2YEY8-F1
#
_entry.id   AF-A0AAV2YEY8-F1
#
_cell.length_a   1.000
_cell.length_b   1.000
_cell.length_c   1.000
_cell.angle_alpha   90.00
_cell.angle_beta   90.00
_cell.angle_gamma   90.00
#
_symmetry.space_group_name_H-M   'P 1'
#
loop_
_entity.id
_entity.type
_entity.pdbx_description
1 polymer ?
#
loop_
_entity_poly.entity_id
_entity_poly.type
_entity_poly.pdbx_seq_one_letter_code
_entity_poly.pdbx_strand_id
1 'polypeptide(L)'
;MDEAAHGSLLAWIQRFHDKVDSDVRVLSLADLCDGVFLAHIMHHIDPEYVNLESINHNADGNWALKSSNLKTLLRAIELFYHEEVGQVCDASELINSSVMAKENDVHEAAKLAELILGCAVQCRNRSEYIHEIMQMDPSEQANMMHLIENLMQRFQPSSPSPRRSSLTNNSFAYLTHGNESSEDIHLQLTHAQEKASAAELRLLDAEREKRELAEKLENSLNENRDMASKYTALEEERDKLLNERQSTLTRDNKKIQQIVEGELHALTLQLEEKNEELQRVKRESNERLMVLEHEVRRQADELDISRSKIAQLGKLESSVAKYKKKLEEMNSLRTQVKDLEAHNAQYLDKVLDLESTIKTMPTLKAMVEKYKNQVVDLETANVEAISNNQIKDQKIRRLQEELDSALGGKEFLENQVEELRNQLAMMQNHQGQMDDSMNTSAASLVGTSADFLLGRESVSGLREKVARLERELTELRSGTENAQETHLQSELELALKAKESLQVSVFQLKKQQEQLMEELETLRNASTPATGSQSVQPPVHAVHGSPTKSSTSMASSAHVTELEAKVDQLNGESDSMRATVQELTNRLKEKESVINELSEQRAKLENYTKKTLHAVQTKYMVAVSSHRNQLNEKQEKVGFLEKKMKEMRASYSREQALMMSSFYEIGGEMQRRTMMPQSENRASGGHQPSAWLANKRSEERAKRRNF
;
A
#
# COMPACT_ATOMS: atom_id res chain seq x y z
N MET A 1 -35.13 51.86 21.02
CA MET A 1 -36.05 51.43 19.95
C MET A 1 -36.77 50.18 20.42
N ASP A 2 -38.02 49.99 20.02
CA ASP A 2 -38.84 48.87 20.49
C ASP A 2 -38.35 47.53 19.94
N GLU A 3 -38.46 46.50 20.78
CA GLU A 3 -38.23 45.10 20.42
C GLU A 3 -39.14 44.66 19.27
N ALA A 4 -40.37 45.21 19.20
CA ALA A 4 -41.29 45.03 18.08
C ALA A 4 -40.77 45.62 16.75
N ALA A 5 -40.10 46.78 16.78
CA ALA A 5 -39.53 47.39 15.58
C ALA A 5 -38.32 46.61 15.07
N HIS A 6 -37.47 46.11 15.98
CA HIS A 6 -36.39 45.18 15.64
C HIS A 6 -36.92 43.87 15.04
N GLY A 7 -38.04 43.34 15.57
CA GLY A 7 -38.71 42.16 15.03
C GLY A 7 -39.23 42.36 13.60
N SER A 8 -39.92 43.48 13.34
CA SER A 8 -40.39 43.82 11.98
C SER A 8 -39.23 44.04 11.01
N LEU A 9 -38.14 44.69 11.44
CA LEU A 9 -36.95 44.87 10.61
C LEU A 9 -36.30 43.52 10.24
N LEU A 10 -36.23 42.57 11.17
CA LEU A 10 -35.79 41.19 10.90
C LEU A 10 -36.72 40.47 9.92
N ALA A 11 -38.04 40.59 10.06
CA ALA A 11 -39.02 39.99 9.17
C ALA A 11 -39.03 40.60 7.74
N TRP A 12 -38.54 41.83 7.58
CA TRP A 12 -38.25 42.42 6.28
C TRP A 12 -36.98 41.82 5.66
N ILE A 13 -35.87 41.77 6.43
CA ILE A 13 -34.58 41.18 5.99
C ILE A 13 -34.76 39.72 5.55
N GLN A 14 -35.55 38.94 6.28
CA GLN A 14 -35.77 37.52 5.98
C GLN A 14 -36.49 37.25 4.65
N ARG A 15 -37.21 38.23 4.07
CA ARG A 15 -37.82 38.12 2.73
C ARG A 15 -36.79 38.13 1.59
N PHE A 16 -35.53 38.48 1.87
CA PHE A 16 -34.46 38.52 0.86
C PHE A 16 -33.69 37.19 0.71
N HIS A 17 -33.93 36.18 1.56
CA HIS A 17 -33.25 34.87 1.46
C HIS A 17 -33.42 34.20 0.08
N ASP A 18 -34.59 34.32 -0.56
CA ASP A 18 -34.85 33.71 -1.87
C ASP A 18 -34.46 34.63 -3.06
N LYS A 19 -34.03 35.87 -2.78
CA LYS A 19 -33.62 36.86 -3.80
C LYS A 19 -32.11 37.06 -3.88
N VAL A 20 -31.39 36.66 -2.83
CA VAL A 20 -29.98 37.01 -2.61
C VAL A 20 -29.15 35.73 -2.56
N ASP A 21 -28.15 35.63 -3.44
CA ASP A 21 -27.29 34.45 -3.59
C ASP A 21 -26.31 34.33 -2.40
N SER A 22 -26.79 33.79 -1.27
CA SER A 22 -26.02 33.67 -0.03
C SER A 22 -26.44 32.45 0.78
N ASP A 23 -25.48 31.61 1.17
CA ASP A 23 -25.70 30.42 2.02
C ASP A 23 -26.10 30.75 3.47
N VAL A 24 -26.04 32.03 3.88
CA VAL A 24 -26.27 32.48 5.27
C VAL A 24 -27.76 32.52 5.60
N ARG A 25 -28.19 31.70 6.57
CA ARG A 25 -29.57 31.70 7.11
C ARG A 25 -29.69 32.60 8.33
N VAL A 26 -30.33 33.75 8.17
CA VAL A 26 -30.61 34.71 9.23
C VAL A 26 -31.86 34.28 10.02
N LEU A 27 -31.67 33.82 11.26
CA LEU A 27 -32.75 33.46 12.18
C LEU A 27 -32.96 34.54 13.27
N SER A 28 -31.96 35.39 13.47
CA SER A 28 -31.88 36.44 14.48
C SER A 28 -31.06 37.64 13.95
N LEU A 29 -31.20 38.80 14.60
CA LEU A 29 -30.36 39.97 14.28
C LEU A 29 -28.87 39.78 14.66
N ALA A 30 -28.54 38.80 15.52
CA ALA A 30 -27.15 38.48 15.84
C ALA A 30 -26.42 37.83 14.65
N ASP A 31 -27.15 37.13 13.78
CA ASP A 31 -26.60 36.49 12.57
C ASP A 31 -26.15 37.53 11.52
N LEU A 32 -26.56 38.80 11.67
CA LEU A 32 -26.15 39.92 10.83
C LEU A 32 -24.83 40.59 11.29
N CYS A 33 -24.30 40.19 12.46
CA CYS A 33 -23.13 40.83 13.06
C CYS A 33 -21.80 40.53 12.34
N ASP A 34 -21.81 39.67 11.31
CA ASP A 34 -20.66 39.41 10.44
C ASP A 34 -20.56 40.37 9.24
N GLY A 35 -21.62 41.13 8.97
CA GLY A 35 -21.77 42.02 7.82
C GLY A 35 -21.97 41.32 6.47
N VAL A 36 -21.99 39.98 6.41
CA VAL A 36 -21.99 39.22 5.15
C VAL A 36 -23.36 39.32 4.48
N PHE A 37 -24.43 38.89 5.13
CA PHE A 37 -25.78 38.92 4.53
C PHE A 37 -26.24 40.35 4.20
N LEU A 38 -25.94 41.32 5.07
CA LEU A 38 -26.24 42.73 4.84
C LEU A 38 -25.47 43.33 3.65
N ALA A 39 -24.23 42.89 3.40
CA ALA A 39 -23.49 43.31 2.21
C ALA A 39 -24.08 42.74 0.91
N HIS A 40 -24.67 41.53 0.95
CA HIS A 40 -25.36 40.97 -0.21
C HIS A 40 -26.69 41.70 -0.48
N ILE A 41 -27.43 42.11 0.57
CA ILE A 41 -28.60 43.01 0.42
C ILE A 41 -28.17 44.34 -0.20
N MET A 42 -27.07 44.96 0.29
CA MET A 42 -26.58 46.23 -0.27
C MET A 42 -26.16 46.10 -1.74
N HIS A 43 -25.53 44.98 -2.13
CA HIS A 43 -25.22 44.68 -3.53
C HIS A 43 -26.47 44.45 -4.40
N HIS A 44 -27.54 43.88 -3.85
CA HIS A 44 -28.84 43.75 -4.53
C HIS A 44 -29.57 45.11 -4.65
N ILE A 45 -29.36 46.04 -3.72
CA ILE A 45 -29.87 47.43 -3.79
C ILE A 45 -29.17 48.20 -4.90
N ASP A 46 -27.83 48.20 -4.93
CA ASP A 46 -27.05 48.75 -6.03
C ASP A 46 -25.64 48.10 -6.10
N PRO A 47 -25.33 47.34 -7.17
CA PRO A 47 -24.03 46.68 -7.35
C PRO A 47 -22.83 47.64 -7.45
N GLU A 48 -23.01 48.93 -7.77
CA GLU A 48 -21.90 49.87 -7.97
C GLU A 48 -21.18 50.21 -6.65
N TYR A 49 -21.85 50.05 -5.50
CA TYR A 49 -21.36 50.49 -4.19
C TYR A 49 -20.70 49.37 -3.35
N VAL A 50 -20.96 48.09 -3.63
CA VAL A 50 -20.40 46.94 -2.90
C VAL A 50 -19.95 45.85 -3.88
N ASN A 51 -18.65 45.56 -3.94
CA ASN A 51 -18.15 44.32 -4.56
C ASN A 51 -18.13 43.18 -3.53
N LEU A 52 -18.88 42.11 -3.77
CA LEU A 52 -18.94 40.93 -2.89
C LEU A 52 -17.59 40.20 -2.77
N GLU A 53 -16.70 40.28 -3.77
CA GLU A 53 -15.33 39.73 -3.69
C GLU A 53 -14.50 40.35 -2.55
N SER A 54 -14.88 41.53 -2.07
CA SER A 54 -14.23 42.22 -0.94
C SER A 54 -14.77 41.82 0.45
N ILE A 55 -15.83 41.01 0.49
CA ILE A 55 -16.50 40.57 1.71
C ILE A 55 -15.96 39.18 2.08
N ASN A 56 -15.54 38.99 3.33
CA ASN A 56 -15.03 37.70 3.77
C ASN A 56 -16.17 36.83 4.33
N HIS A 57 -16.63 35.86 3.53
CA HIS A 57 -17.69 34.92 3.88
C HIS A 57 -17.31 33.95 5.02
N ASN A 58 -16.00 33.73 5.27
CA ASN A 58 -15.51 32.87 6.36
C ASN A 58 -15.22 33.68 7.64
N ALA A 59 -16.10 34.63 7.98
CA ALA A 59 -15.94 35.52 9.13
C ALA A 59 -16.35 34.90 10.49
N ASP A 60 -16.85 33.66 10.49
CA ASP A 60 -17.24 32.95 11.71
C ASP A 60 -16.10 32.81 12.72
N GLY A 61 -16.39 33.15 13.97
CA GLY A 61 -15.42 33.20 15.07
C GLY A 61 -14.33 34.28 14.97
N ASN A 62 -14.22 35.02 13.85
CA ASN A 62 -13.15 35.99 13.63
C ASN A 62 -13.66 37.44 13.61
N TRP A 63 -13.73 38.06 14.79
CA TRP A 63 -14.16 39.45 14.97
C TRP A 63 -13.39 40.48 14.13
N ALA A 64 -12.13 40.19 13.74
CA ALA A 64 -11.36 41.10 12.90
C ALA A 64 -11.85 41.08 11.44
N LEU A 65 -12.29 39.93 10.93
CA LEU A 65 -12.94 39.81 9.62
C LEU A 65 -14.34 40.42 9.66
N LYS A 66 -15.15 40.11 10.69
CA LYS A 66 -16.45 40.78 10.90
C LYS A 66 -16.32 42.30 10.90
N SER A 67 -15.37 42.86 11.68
CA SER A 67 -15.12 44.30 11.73
C SER A 67 -14.58 44.89 10.41
N SER A 68 -13.95 44.08 9.56
CA SER A 68 -13.54 44.49 8.21
C SER A 68 -14.75 44.56 7.27
N ASN A 69 -15.55 43.50 7.19
CA ASN A 69 -16.78 43.44 6.40
C ASN A 69 -17.71 44.63 6.73
N LEU A 70 -17.94 44.87 8.02
CA LEU A 70 -18.79 45.96 8.50
C LEU A 70 -18.26 47.35 8.11
N LYS A 71 -16.93 47.56 8.06
CA LYS A 71 -16.35 48.84 7.62
C LYS A 71 -16.46 49.05 6.12
N THR A 72 -16.31 48.00 5.31
CA THR A 72 -16.59 48.05 3.87
C THR A 72 -18.05 48.43 3.63
N LEU A 73 -18.97 47.79 4.34
CA LEU A 73 -20.41 48.04 4.24
C LEU A 73 -20.82 49.45 4.72
N LEU A 74 -20.30 49.93 5.86
CA LEU A 74 -20.54 51.29 6.33
C LEU A 74 -20.06 52.34 5.31
N ARG A 75 -18.86 52.15 4.74
CA ARG A 75 -18.32 53.04 3.70
C ARG A 75 -19.17 53.06 2.43
N ALA A 76 -19.72 51.90 2.02
CA ALA A 76 -20.61 51.83 0.87
C ALA A 76 -21.94 52.58 1.11
N ILE A 77 -22.46 52.51 2.33
CA ILE A 77 -23.65 53.27 2.76
C ILE A 77 -23.35 54.78 2.78
N GLU A 78 -22.22 55.20 3.35
CA GLU A 78 -21.77 56.61 3.35
C GLU A 78 -21.72 57.19 1.92
N LEU A 79 -21.15 56.45 0.98
CA LEU A 79 -21.09 56.84 -0.44
C LEU A 79 -22.48 56.89 -1.08
N PHE A 80 -23.34 55.88 -0.86
CA PHE A 80 -24.69 55.85 -1.43
C PHE A 80 -25.55 57.05 -0.96
N TYR A 81 -25.52 57.39 0.34
CA TYR A 81 -26.24 58.56 0.85
C TYR A 81 -25.67 59.87 0.29
N HIS A 82 -24.35 59.95 0.07
CA HIS A 82 -23.73 61.13 -0.51
C HIS A 82 -24.07 61.32 -2.00
N GLU A 83 -24.05 60.24 -2.79
CA GLU A 83 -24.07 60.30 -4.25
C GLU A 83 -25.49 60.17 -4.85
N GLU A 84 -26.33 59.22 -4.39
CA GLU A 84 -27.73 59.10 -4.88
C GLU A 84 -28.71 59.97 -4.09
N VAL A 85 -28.52 60.12 -2.77
CA VAL A 85 -29.47 60.82 -1.88
C VAL A 85 -29.08 62.30 -1.67
N GLY A 86 -27.82 62.67 -1.92
CA GLY A 86 -27.32 64.05 -1.73
C GLY A 86 -27.25 64.51 -0.27
N GLN A 87 -27.12 63.56 0.67
CA GLN A 87 -27.15 63.79 2.12
C GLN A 87 -25.80 63.39 2.74
N VAL A 88 -25.42 64.04 3.84
CA VAL A 88 -24.25 63.63 4.63
C VAL A 88 -24.73 62.66 5.70
N CYS A 89 -24.26 61.41 5.63
CA CYS A 89 -24.56 60.36 6.60
C CYS A 89 -23.25 59.71 7.07
N ASP A 90 -22.72 60.16 8.20
CA ASP A 90 -21.47 59.66 8.79
C ASP A 90 -21.66 58.29 9.48
N ALA A 91 -22.01 57.25 8.71
CA ALA A 91 -22.43 55.95 9.23
C ALA A 91 -21.41 55.33 10.20
N SER A 92 -20.11 55.53 9.96
CA SER A 92 -19.00 55.10 10.83
C SER A 92 -18.96 55.75 12.22
N GLU A 93 -19.60 56.92 12.41
CA GLU A 93 -19.80 57.52 13.74
C GLU A 93 -21.13 57.07 14.37
N LEU A 94 -22.13 56.71 13.55
CA LEU A 94 -23.45 56.28 14.02
C LEU A 94 -23.50 54.82 14.52
N ILE A 95 -22.59 53.96 14.02
CA ILE A 95 -22.59 52.50 14.26
C ILE A 95 -21.20 52.01 14.67
N ASN A 96 -21.10 51.37 15.84
CA ASN A 96 -19.83 50.88 16.37
C ASN A 96 -19.47 49.50 15.81
N SER A 97 -18.85 49.49 14.63
CA SER A 97 -18.31 48.29 13.95
C SER A 97 -17.22 47.53 14.72
N SER A 98 -16.77 48.01 15.89
CA SER A 98 -15.90 47.24 16.80
C SER A 98 -16.70 46.47 17.85
N VAL A 99 -17.78 47.06 18.39
CA VAL A 99 -18.68 46.40 19.36
C VAL A 99 -19.51 45.32 18.64
N MET A 100 -20.17 45.69 17.55
CA MET A 100 -20.99 44.77 16.72
C MET A 100 -20.19 43.51 16.32
N ALA A 101 -18.93 43.66 15.93
CA ALA A 101 -18.07 42.56 15.50
C ALA A 101 -17.55 41.64 16.62
N LYS A 102 -17.46 42.14 17.86
CA LYS A 102 -16.86 41.42 19.01
C LYS A 102 -17.90 40.83 19.94
N GLU A 103 -18.94 41.59 20.21
CA GLU A 103 -19.99 41.28 21.19
C GLU A 103 -21.24 40.71 20.51
N ASN A 104 -21.32 40.81 19.16
CA ASN A 104 -22.49 40.48 18.35
C ASN A 104 -23.73 41.26 18.80
N ASP A 105 -23.55 42.56 19.05
CA ASP A 105 -24.59 43.43 19.56
C ASP A 105 -25.73 43.65 18.56
N VAL A 106 -26.93 43.28 19.01
CA VAL A 106 -28.18 43.31 18.23
C VAL A 106 -28.67 44.73 17.96
N HIS A 107 -28.34 45.72 18.79
CA HIS A 107 -28.76 47.11 18.59
C HIS A 107 -27.91 47.80 17.52
N GLU A 108 -26.60 47.58 17.50
CA GLU A 108 -25.74 48.03 16.40
C GLU A 108 -26.11 47.34 15.08
N ALA A 109 -26.45 46.04 15.12
CA ALA A 109 -26.97 45.32 13.95
C ALA A 109 -28.29 45.89 13.43
N ALA A 110 -29.23 46.22 14.32
CA ALA A 110 -30.49 46.85 13.94
C ALA A 110 -30.29 48.24 13.29
N LYS A 111 -29.41 49.08 13.84
CA LYS A 111 -29.05 50.38 13.24
C LYS A 111 -28.48 50.22 11.82
N LEU A 112 -27.61 49.23 11.61
CA LEU A 112 -27.02 49.00 10.28
C LEU A 112 -28.07 48.56 9.27
N ALA A 113 -28.98 47.68 9.67
CA ALA A 113 -30.13 47.30 8.86
C ALA A 113 -31.10 48.47 8.61
N GLU A 114 -31.29 49.39 9.57
CA GLU A 114 -32.09 50.61 9.40
C GLU A 114 -31.49 51.55 8.34
N LEU A 115 -30.16 51.76 8.33
CA LEU A 115 -29.51 52.55 7.28
C LEU A 115 -29.68 51.92 5.88
N ILE A 116 -29.56 50.59 5.79
CA ILE A 116 -29.73 49.81 4.54
C ILE A 116 -31.19 49.83 4.07
N LEU A 117 -32.17 49.78 4.97
CA LEU A 117 -33.58 50.03 4.66
C LEU A 117 -33.76 51.42 4.05
N GLY A 118 -33.07 52.44 4.56
CA GLY A 118 -33.04 53.78 3.97
C GLY A 118 -32.40 53.85 2.58
N CYS A 119 -31.38 53.04 2.29
CA CYS A 119 -30.88 52.86 0.92
C CYS A 119 -31.96 52.22 0.04
N ALA A 120 -32.58 51.14 0.51
CA ALA A 120 -33.57 50.35 -0.22
C ALA A 120 -34.82 51.15 -0.64
N VAL A 121 -35.31 52.07 0.21
CA VAL A 121 -36.49 52.91 -0.11
C VAL A 121 -36.15 54.20 -0.87
N GLN A 122 -34.87 54.54 -1.03
CA GLN A 122 -34.42 55.73 -1.75
C GLN A 122 -33.68 55.41 -3.07
N CYS A 123 -33.30 54.16 -3.32
CA CYS A 123 -32.64 53.74 -4.56
C CYS A 123 -33.56 53.84 -5.80
N ARG A 124 -32.92 53.76 -6.98
CA ARG A 124 -33.58 53.82 -8.30
C ARG A 124 -34.72 52.79 -8.44
N ASN A 125 -34.57 51.61 -7.84
CA ASN A 125 -35.53 50.50 -7.89
C ASN A 125 -36.42 50.37 -6.63
N ARG A 126 -36.53 51.41 -5.80
CA ARG A 126 -37.27 51.42 -4.51
C ARG A 126 -38.67 50.79 -4.51
N SER A 127 -39.35 50.76 -5.65
CA SER A 127 -40.67 50.13 -5.80
C SER A 127 -40.68 48.65 -5.44
N GLU A 128 -39.58 47.91 -5.65
CA GLU A 128 -39.48 46.50 -5.24
C GLU A 128 -39.41 46.38 -3.71
N TYR A 129 -38.50 47.12 -3.08
CA TYR A 129 -38.29 47.11 -1.63
C TYR A 129 -39.53 47.58 -0.86
N ILE A 130 -40.24 48.58 -1.39
CA ILE A 130 -41.52 49.04 -0.85
C ILE A 130 -42.62 47.97 -1.04
N HIS A 131 -42.62 47.21 -2.15
CA HIS A 131 -43.58 46.14 -2.36
C HIS A 131 -43.40 44.97 -1.38
N GLU A 132 -42.17 44.64 -0.99
CA GLU A 132 -41.92 43.66 0.08
C GLU A 132 -42.47 44.14 1.43
N ILE A 133 -42.34 45.44 1.75
CA ILE A 133 -42.95 46.02 2.96
C ILE A 133 -44.48 45.95 2.89
N MET A 134 -45.08 46.22 1.73
CA MET A 134 -46.54 46.09 1.53
C MET A 134 -47.08 44.65 1.62
N GLN A 135 -46.21 43.64 1.62
CA GLN A 135 -46.53 42.22 1.84
C GLN A 135 -46.27 41.75 3.28
N MET A 136 -45.92 42.65 4.19
CA MET A 136 -45.78 42.39 5.63
C MET A 136 -47.12 42.43 6.36
N ASP A 137 -47.20 41.90 7.59
CA ASP A 137 -48.44 42.00 8.37
C ASP A 137 -48.73 43.46 8.76
N PRO A 138 -49.99 43.90 8.91
CA PRO A 138 -50.32 45.32 9.14
C PRO A 138 -49.65 45.96 10.36
N SER A 139 -49.34 45.19 11.40
CA SER A 139 -48.55 45.69 12.55
C SER A 139 -47.07 45.88 12.22
N GLU A 140 -46.51 45.03 11.35
CA GLU A 140 -45.14 45.19 10.86
C GLU A 140 -45.03 46.37 9.90
N GLN A 141 -46.02 46.57 9.02
CA GLN A 141 -46.08 47.71 8.12
C GLN A 141 -46.05 49.05 8.88
N ALA A 142 -46.79 49.16 9.99
CA ALA A 142 -46.78 50.34 10.84
C ALA A 142 -45.39 50.60 11.48
N ASN A 143 -44.72 49.54 11.96
CA ASN A 143 -43.37 49.64 12.51
C ASN A 143 -42.36 50.08 11.44
N MET A 144 -42.40 49.47 10.25
CA MET A 144 -41.51 49.79 9.13
C MET A 144 -41.73 51.22 8.61
N MET A 145 -42.99 51.68 8.55
CA MET A 145 -43.34 53.05 8.21
C MET A 145 -42.70 54.04 9.19
N HIS A 146 -42.82 53.81 10.51
CA HIS A 146 -42.19 54.68 11.50
C HIS A 146 -40.66 54.65 11.49
N LEU A 147 -40.02 53.51 11.18
CA LEU A 147 -38.58 53.46 10.93
C LEU A 147 -38.18 54.37 9.75
N ILE A 148 -38.89 54.28 8.63
CA ILE A 148 -38.65 55.12 7.45
C ILE A 148 -38.89 56.61 7.76
N GLU A 149 -39.97 56.96 8.46
CA GLU A 149 -40.26 58.34 8.86
C GLU A 149 -39.18 58.94 9.77
N ASN A 150 -38.69 58.18 10.75
CA ASN A 150 -37.61 58.61 11.64
C ASN A 150 -36.30 58.83 10.86
N LEU A 151 -35.99 57.91 9.93
CA LEU A 151 -34.79 57.97 9.12
C LEU A 151 -34.81 59.15 8.13
N MET A 152 -35.95 59.42 7.48
CA MET A 152 -36.12 60.59 6.59
C MET A 152 -36.09 61.94 7.33
N GLN A 153 -36.50 61.97 8.60
CA GLN A 153 -36.37 63.19 9.43
C GLN A 153 -34.91 63.49 9.82
N ARG A 154 -34.03 62.48 9.82
CA ARG A 154 -32.66 62.57 10.34
C ARG A 154 -31.68 63.37 9.47
N PHE A 155 -31.97 63.54 8.18
CA PHE A 155 -30.99 63.98 7.17
C PHE A 155 -31.46 65.14 6.26
N GLN A 156 -32.24 66.11 6.77
CA GLN A 156 -32.78 67.21 5.95
C GLN A 156 -31.76 68.35 5.64
N PRO A 157 -31.77 68.95 4.43
CA PRO A 157 -30.85 70.04 4.04
C PRO A 157 -31.34 71.46 4.42
N SER A 158 -30.40 72.37 4.70
CA SER A 158 -30.64 73.75 5.18
C SER A 158 -30.28 74.85 4.16
N SER A 159 -30.98 76.01 4.16
CA SER A 159 -30.80 77.09 3.15
C SER A 159 -31.00 78.55 3.68
N PRO A 160 -30.24 79.58 3.21
CA PRO A 160 -30.30 80.99 3.66
C PRO A 160 -31.00 81.99 2.68
N SER A 161 -31.14 83.28 3.07
CA SER A 161 -31.95 84.30 2.35
C SER A 161 -31.38 85.76 2.36
N PRO A 162 -31.61 86.63 1.33
CA PRO A 162 -31.06 88.00 1.23
C PRO A 162 -32.06 89.18 1.31
N ARG A 163 -31.57 90.45 1.36
CA ARG A 163 -32.35 91.72 1.37
C ARG A 163 -31.70 92.87 0.54
N ARG A 164 -32.45 93.96 0.26
CA ARG A 164 -32.03 95.21 -0.44
C ARG A 164 -32.76 96.47 0.08
N SER A 165 -32.27 97.68 -0.23
CA SER A 165 -32.89 98.99 0.07
C SER A 165 -32.44 100.13 -0.88
N SER A 166 -33.16 101.26 -0.96
CA SER A 166 -32.90 102.44 -1.84
C SER A 166 -33.46 103.75 -1.26
N LEU A 167 -33.07 104.94 -1.78
CA LEU A 167 -33.51 106.29 -1.37
C LEU A 167 -33.21 107.39 -2.44
N THR A 168 -33.93 108.53 -2.43
CA THR A 168 -33.74 109.75 -3.29
C THR A 168 -34.13 111.06 -2.56
N ASN A 169 -34.01 112.26 -3.19
CA ASN A 169 -33.91 113.59 -2.51
C ASN A 169 -34.76 114.76 -3.12
N ASN A 170 -34.61 116.00 -2.63
CA ASN A 170 -35.60 117.13 -2.65
C ASN A 170 -35.24 118.40 -3.50
N SER A 171 -36.01 119.51 -3.39
CA SER A 171 -36.15 120.68 -4.32
C SER A 171 -35.70 122.08 -3.77
N PHE A 172 -35.79 123.18 -4.56
CA PHE A 172 -35.26 124.55 -4.30
C PHE A 172 -35.97 125.74 -5.05
N ALA A 173 -35.77 127.02 -4.64
CA ALA A 173 -36.33 128.25 -5.26
C ALA A 173 -35.54 129.58 -4.92
N TYR A 174 -35.85 130.74 -5.56
CA TYR A 174 -35.07 132.02 -5.47
C TYR A 174 -35.90 133.33 -5.29
N LEU A 175 -35.21 134.48 -5.10
CA LEU A 175 -35.74 135.85 -4.77
C LEU A 175 -35.47 136.94 -5.87
N THR A 176 -35.94 138.19 -5.66
CA THR A 176 -35.93 139.34 -6.60
C THR A 176 -35.30 140.66 -6.06
N HIS A 177 -35.15 141.69 -6.91
CA HIS A 177 -34.28 142.89 -6.75
C HIS A 177 -34.99 144.27 -6.59
N GLY A 178 -34.21 145.31 -6.24
CA GLY A 178 -34.52 146.76 -6.30
C GLY A 178 -33.31 147.59 -6.82
N ASN A 179 -33.46 148.92 -7.06
CA ASN A 179 -32.59 149.70 -7.98
C ASN A 179 -32.40 151.20 -7.59
N GLU A 180 -31.20 151.79 -7.80
CA GLU A 180 -30.87 153.21 -7.44
C GLU A 180 -30.12 154.03 -8.56
N SER A 181 -29.45 155.15 -8.23
CA SER A 181 -29.34 156.38 -9.09
C SER A 181 -27.91 156.84 -9.51
N SER A 182 -27.80 157.86 -10.38
CA SER A 182 -26.65 158.09 -11.28
C SER A 182 -25.28 158.50 -10.69
N GLU A 183 -25.19 159.03 -9.47
CA GLU A 183 -23.87 159.25 -8.82
C GLU A 183 -23.44 157.98 -8.07
N ASP A 184 -24.42 157.30 -7.47
CA ASP A 184 -24.28 155.93 -7.02
C ASP A 184 -23.99 154.98 -8.19
N ILE A 185 -24.36 155.26 -9.45
CA ILE A 185 -23.88 154.48 -10.61
C ILE A 185 -22.34 154.52 -10.72
N HIS A 186 -21.63 155.58 -10.33
CA HIS A 186 -20.16 155.57 -10.37
C HIS A 186 -19.55 154.75 -9.23
N LEU A 187 -20.13 154.82 -8.03
CA LEU A 187 -19.72 154.00 -6.88
C LEU A 187 -20.12 152.53 -7.05
N GLN A 188 -21.31 152.25 -7.56
CA GLN A 188 -21.75 150.93 -7.98
C GLN A 188 -20.91 150.41 -9.15
N LEU A 189 -20.47 151.24 -10.11
CA LEU A 189 -19.59 150.79 -11.21
C LEU A 189 -18.21 150.40 -10.68
N THR A 190 -17.59 151.20 -9.80
CA THR A 190 -16.29 150.84 -9.21
C THR A 190 -16.41 149.62 -8.28
N HIS A 191 -17.42 149.58 -7.42
CA HIS A 191 -17.73 148.43 -6.55
C HIS A 191 -18.16 147.17 -7.33
N ALA A 192 -18.82 147.32 -8.48
CA ALA A 192 -19.12 146.22 -9.40
C ALA A 192 -17.87 145.76 -10.15
N GLN A 193 -16.93 146.66 -10.45
CA GLN A 193 -15.66 146.31 -11.08
C GLN A 193 -14.69 145.62 -10.10
N GLU A 194 -14.68 146.03 -8.82
CA GLU A 194 -14.02 145.30 -7.73
C GLU A 194 -14.68 143.94 -7.45
N LYS A 195 -16.02 143.87 -7.46
CA LYS A 195 -16.74 142.59 -7.36
C LYS A 195 -16.53 141.70 -8.58
N ALA A 196 -16.40 142.27 -9.78
CA ALA A 196 -16.08 141.54 -11.00
C ALA A 196 -14.66 140.96 -10.93
N SER A 197 -13.65 141.75 -10.56
CA SER A 197 -12.28 141.24 -10.42
C SER A 197 -12.13 140.22 -9.27
N ALA A 198 -12.85 140.40 -8.16
CA ALA A 198 -12.90 139.41 -7.08
C ALA A 198 -13.68 138.13 -7.46
N ALA A 199 -14.66 138.22 -8.36
CA ALA A 199 -15.33 137.06 -8.93
C ALA A 199 -14.47 136.35 -9.98
N GLU A 200 -13.77 137.11 -10.83
CA GLU A 200 -12.82 136.64 -11.84
C GLU A 200 -11.65 135.89 -11.21
N LEU A 201 -11.07 136.41 -10.12
CA LEU A 201 -10.05 135.72 -9.34
C LEU A 201 -10.55 134.39 -8.76
N ARG A 202 -11.76 134.37 -8.17
CA ARG A 202 -12.40 133.13 -7.69
C ARG A 202 -12.71 132.14 -8.82
N LEU A 203 -13.00 132.64 -10.02
CA LEU A 203 -13.24 131.81 -11.20
C LEU A 203 -11.92 131.16 -11.66
N LEU A 204 -10.81 131.91 -11.67
CA LEU A 204 -9.46 131.39 -11.91
C LEU A 204 -9.02 130.35 -10.87
N ASP A 205 -9.30 130.58 -9.59
CA ASP A 205 -9.02 129.61 -8.51
C ASP A 205 -9.89 128.34 -8.68
N ALA A 206 -11.18 128.48 -8.93
CA ALA A 206 -12.07 127.34 -9.17
C ALA A 206 -11.71 126.56 -10.46
N GLU A 207 -11.25 127.23 -11.51
CA GLU A 207 -10.69 126.56 -12.69
C GLU A 207 -9.37 125.85 -12.39
N ARG A 208 -8.56 126.38 -11.47
CA ARG A 208 -7.34 125.74 -11.01
C ARG A 208 -7.65 124.47 -10.23
N GLU A 209 -8.55 124.53 -9.24
CA GLU A 209 -9.01 123.34 -8.51
C GLU A 209 -9.63 122.31 -9.46
N LYS A 210 -10.44 122.75 -10.44
CA LYS A 210 -11.00 121.89 -11.49
C LYS A 210 -9.91 121.22 -12.34
N ARG A 211 -8.83 121.92 -12.71
CA ARG A 211 -7.69 121.35 -13.44
C ARG A 211 -6.94 120.33 -12.57
N GLU A 212 -6.62 120.67 -11.32
CA GLU A 212 -5.93 119.77 -10.39
C GLU A 212 -6.78 118.54 -10.01
N LEU A 213 -8.12 118.63 -10.02
CA LEU A 213 -9.03 117.50 -9.83
C LEU A 213 -9.16 116.65 -11.10
N ALA A 214 -9.18 117.26 -12.29
CA ALA A 214 -9.18 116.53 -13.56
C ALA A 214 -7.90 115.71 -13.74
N GLU A 215 -6.73 116.30 -13.43
CA GLU A 215 -5.43 115.61 -13.46
C GLU A 215 -5.39 114.42 -12.48
N LYS A 216 -5.91 114.59 -11.25
CA LYS A 216 -6.01 113.49 -10.26
C LYS A 216 -6.95 112.37 -10.75
N LEU A 217 -8.06 112.72 -11.41
CA LEU A 217 -8.99 111.75 -11.98
C LEU A 217 -8.36 110.99 -13.17
N GLU A 218 -7.65 111.70 -14.05
CA GLU A 218 -6.98 111.11 -15.22
C GLU A 218 -5.83 110.17 -14.79
N ASN A 219 -5.01 110.59 -13.82
CA ASN A 219 -3.98 109.73 -13.22
C ASN A 219 -4.59 108.47 -12.60
N SER A 220 -5.67 108.59 -11.80
CA SER A 220 -6.32 107.44 -11.18
C SER A 220 -7.01 106.51 -12.19
N LEU A 221 -7.54 107.05 -13.30
CA LEU A 221 -8.04 106.27 -14.42
C LEU A 221 -6.91 105.51 -15.14
N ASN A 222 -5.73 106.11 -15.28
CA ASN A 222 -4.58 105.44 -15.87
C ASN A 222 -4.00 104.34 -14.96
N GLU A 223 -3.88 104.60 -13.65
CA GLU A 223 -3.51 103.57 -12.66
C GLU A 223 -4.47 102.38 -12.69
N ASN A 224 -5.78 102.64 -12.75
CA ASN A 224 -6.80 101.59 -12.84
C ASN A 224 -6.70 100.82 -14.17
N ARG A 225 -6.40 101.49 -15.28
CA ARG A 225 -6.14 100.85 -16.59
C ARG A 225 -4.90 99.96 -16.56
N ASP A 226 -3.81 100.40 -15.94
CA ASP A 226 -2.59 99.63 -15.78
C ASP A 226 -2.79 98.41 -14.85
N MET A 227 -3.61 98.56 -13.80
CA MET A 227 -3.98 97.45 -12.92
C MET A 227 -4.90 96.43 -13.60
N ALA A 228 -5.87 96.88 -14.42
CA ALA A 228 -6.68 96.01 -15.25
C ALA A 228 -5.82 95.22 -16.26
N SER A 229 -4.84 95.88 -16.91
CA SER A 229 -3.90 95.24 -17.82
C SER A 229 -3.06 94.16 -17.12
N LYS A 230 -2.52 94.44 -15.93
CA LYS A 230 -1.80 93.46 -15.10
C LYS A 230 -2.70 92.28 -14.70
N TYR A 231 -3.96 92.54 -14.34
CA TYR A 231 -4.92 91.48 -14.01
C TYR A 231 -5.18 90.56 -15.21
N THR A 232 -5.42 91.11 -16.40
CA THR A 232 -5.60 90.29 -17.62
C THR A 232 -4.35 89.47 -17.97
N ALA A 233 -3.14 90.01 -17.76
CA ALA A 233 -1.91 89.26 -18.00
C ALA A 233 -1.73 88.08 -17.02
N LEU A 234 -2.07 88.28 -15.74
CA LEU A 234 -2.06 87.21 -14.72
C LEU A 234 -3.15 86.16 -14.96
N GLU A 235 -4.31 86.56 -15.48
CA GLU A 235 -5.39 85.63 -15.87
C GLU A 235 -4.98 84.78 -17.08
N GLU A 236 -4.35 85.37 -18.10
CA GLU A 236 -3.73 84.63 -19.20
C GLU A 236 -2.61 83.67 -18.71
N GLU A 237 -1.78 84.09 -17.75
CA GLU A 237 -0.71 83.24 -17.19
C GLU A 237 -1.28 82.06 -16.40
N ARG A 238 -2.29 82.30 -15.55
CA ARG A 238 -3.07 81.25 -14.87
C ARG A 238 -3.60 80.23 -15.88
N ASP A 239 -4.21 80.69 -16.96
CA ASP A 239 -4.85 79.79 -17.93
C ASP A 239 -3.82 79.03 -18.78
N LYS A 240 -2.65 79.62 -19.07
CA LYS A 240 -1.51 78.90 -19.66
C LYS A 240 -1.01 77.79 -18.73
N LEU A 241 -0.78 78.09 -17.45
CA LEU A 241 -0.33 77.12 -16.43
C LEU A 241 -1.36 76.00 -16.19
N LEU A 242 -2.67 76.32 -16.21
CA LEU A 242 -3.74 75.32 -16.11
C LEU A 242 -3.76 74.39 -17.34
N ASN A 243 -3.61 74.93 -18.55
CA ASN A 243 -3.53 74.13 -19.77
C ASN A 243 -2.27 73.26 -19.83
N GLU A 244 -1.10 73.76 -19.40
CA GLU A 244 0.13 72.96 -19.28
C GLU A 244 0.00 71.83 -18.25
N ARG A 245 -0.59 72.12 -17.08
CA ARG A 245 -0.90 71.11 -16.05
C ARG A 245 -1.88 70.05 -16.57
N GLN A 246 -2.92 70.46 -17.31
CA GLN A 246 -3.87 69.51 -17.89
C GLN A 246 -3.24 68.66 -19.00
N SER A 247 -2.36 69.25 -19.81
CA SER A 247 -1.60 68.56 -20.87
C SER A 247 -0.62 67.52 -20.31
N THR A 248 0.11 67.87 -19.24
CA THR A 248 1.02 66.94 -18.55
C THR A 248 0.26 65.80 -17.87
N LEU A 249 -0.82 66.10 -17.12
CA LEU A 249 -1.70 65.06 -16.55
C LEU A 249 -2.27 64.13 -17.63
N THR A 250 -2.75 64.67 -18.75
CA THR A 250 -3.29 63.86 -19.86
C THR A 250 -2.20 62.97 -20.48
N ARG A 251 -0.98 63.50 -20.64
CA ARG A 251 0.17 62.74 -21.16
C ARG A 251 0.60 61.63 -20.20
N ASP A 252 0.62 61.89 -18.90
CA ASP A 252 1.10 60.93 -17.91
C ASP A 252 0.06 59.86 -17.59
N ASN A 253 -1.24 60.20 -17.54
CA ASN A 253 -2.32 59.22 -17.53
C ASN A 253 -2.22 58.27 -18.74
N LYS A 254 -1.93 58.80 -19.94
CA LYS A 254 -1.74 57.96 -21.14
C LYS A 254 -0.51 57.04 -21.05
N LYS A 255 0.60 57.48 -20.43
CA LYS A 255 1.75 56.60 -20.16
C LYS A 255 1.37 55.48 -19.18
N ILE A 256 0.71 55.83 -18.08
CA ILE A 256 0.28 54.86 -17.04
C ILE A 256 -0.66 53.83 -17.66
N GLN A 257 -1.64 54.28 -18.44
CA GLN A 257 -2.53 53.38 -19.16
C GLN A 257 -1.78 52.43 -20.10
N GLN A 258 -0.81 52.92 -20.90
CA GLN A 258 0.00 52.06 -21.76
C GLN A 258 0.89 51.05 -21.01
N ILE A 259 1.35 51.39 -19.80
CA ILE A 259 2.09 50.46 -18.93
C ILE A 259 1.14 49.38 -18.40
N VAL A 260 -0.02 49.76 -17.87
CA VAL A 260 -1.03 48.84 -17.33
C VAL A 260 -1.58 47.91 -18.42
N GLU A 261 -1.85 48.42 -19.63
CA GLU A 261 -2.25 47.63 -20.80
C GLU A 261 -1.15 46.62 -21.19
N GLY A 262 0.12 47.02 -21.13
CA GLY A 262 1.27 46.14 -21.39
C GLY A 262 1.46 45.05 -20.33
N GLU A 263 1.31 45.39 -19.06
CA GLU A 263 1.38 44.44 -17.93
C GLU A 263 0.20 43.46 -17.95
N LEU A 264 -1.02 43.93 -18.20
CA LEU A 264 -2.20 43.06 -18.40
C LEU A 264 -2.02 42.10 -19.58
N HIS A 265 -1.50 42.57 -20.71
CA HIS A 265 -1.25 41.70 -21.86
C HIS A 265 -0.17 40.66 -21.56
N ALA A 266 0.92 41.04 -20.89
CA ALA A 266 1.98 40.12 -20.47
C ALA A 266 1.49 39.06 -19.46
N LEU A 267 0.65 39.45 -18.49
CA LEU A 267 0.00 38.54 -17.55
C LEU A 267 -0.98 37.61 -18.24
N THR A 268 -1.77 38.11 -19.19
CA THR A 268 -2.71 37.30 -19.99
C THR A 268 -1.97 36.21 -20.76
N LEU A 269 -0.89 36.56 -21.47
CA LEU A 269 -0.08 35.62 -22.24
C LEU A 269 0.59 34.55 -21.34
N GLN A 270 1.04 34.91 -20.14
CA GLN A 270 1.55 33.94 -19.16
C GLN A 270 0.44 33.01 -18.64
N LEU A 271 -0.78 33.52 -18.43
CA LEU A 271 -1.92 32.73 -17.99
C LEU A 271 -2.33 31.72 -19.08
N GLU A 272 -2.36 32.15 -20.34
CA GLU A 272 -2.56 31.26 -21.50
C GLU A 272 -1.47 30.18 -21.58
N GLU A 273 -0.18 30.54 -21.50
CA GLU A 273 0.94 29.57 -21.48
C GLU A 273 0.80 28.53 -20.36
N LYS A 274 0.45 28.95 -19.12
CA LYS A 274 0.27 28.01 -18.00
C LYS A 274 -1.00 27.18 -18.14
N ASN A 275 -2.05 27.68 -18.79
CA ASN A 275 -3.23 26.89 -19.14
C ASN A 275 -2.91 25.84 -20.22
N GLU A 276 -2.15 26.20 -21.27
CA GLU A 276 -1.70 25.23 -22.29
C GLU A 276 -0.82 24.13 -21.69
N GLU A 277 0.13 24.48 -20.81
CA GLU A 277 0.97 23.51 -20.09
C GLU A 277 0.12 22.59 -19.20
N LEU A 278 -0.84 23.15 -18.45
CA LEU A 278 -1.77 22.37 -17.64
C LEU A 278 -2.60 21.40 -18.51
N GLN A 279 -3.03 21.82 -19.70
CA GLN A 279 -3.73 20.95 -20.65
C GLN A 279 -2.80 19.90 -21.28
N ARG A 280 -1.50 20.20 -21.48
CA ARG A 280 -0.50 19.20 -21.91
C ARG A 280 -0.32 18.12 -20.85
N VAL A 281 -0.06 18.51 -19.59
CA VAL A 281 0.09 17.58 -18.46
C VAL A 281 -1.17 16.73 -18.24
N LYS A 282 -2.37 17.31 -18.40
CA LYS A 282 -3.64 16.56 -18.36
C LYS A 282 -3.75 15.51 -19.47
N ARG A 283 -3.36 15.83 -20.72
CA ARG A 283 -3.34 14.86 -21.83
C ARG A 283 -2.35 13.72 -21.55
N GLU A 284 -1.11 14.05 -21.19
CA GLU A 284 -0.10 13.03 -20.85
C GLU A 284 -0.53 12.13 -19.68
N SER A 285 -1.19 12.68 -18.66
CA SER A 285 -1.75 11.90 -17.54
C SER A 285 -2.85 10.93 -18.01
N ASN A 286 -3.74 11.38 -18.90
CA ASN A 286 -4.82 10.54 -19.44
C ASN A 286 -4.30 9.45 -20.39
N GLU A 287 -3.27 9.74 -21.20
CA GLU A 287 -2.59 8.75 -22.04
C GLU A 287 -1.89 7.69 -21.18
N ARG A 288 -1.16 8.10 -20.13
CA ARG A 288 -0.55 7.18 -19.16
C ARG A 288 -1.61 6.32 -18.45
N LEU A 289 -2.74 6.91 -18.07
CA LEU A 289 -3.87 6.18 -17.48
C LEU A 289 -4.44 5.13 -18.44
N MET A 290 -4.68 5.47 -19.70
CA MET A 290 -5.12 4.51 -20.73
C MET A 290 -4.12 3.36 -20.93
N VAL A 291 -2.82 3.64 -20.93
CA VAL A 291 -1.77 2.61 -21.02
C VAL A 291 -1.80 1.69 -19.79
N LEU A 292 -1.95 2.24 -18.59
CA LEU A 292 -2.09 1.46 -17.36
C LEU A 292 -3.36 0.60 -17.38
N GLU A 293 -4.51 1.12 -17.81
CA GLU A 293 -5.72 0.31 -17.94
C GLU A 293 -5.56 -0.83 -18.96
N HIS A 294 -4.90 -0.58 -20.10
CA HIS A 294 -4.62 -1.61 -21.09
C HIS A 294 -3.70 -2.71 -20.54
N GLU A 295 -2.67 -2.35 -19.76
CA GLU A 295 -1.80 -3.33 -19.11
C GLU A 295 -2.54 -4.11 -18.02
N VAL A 296 -3.42 -3.48 -17.24
CA VAL A 296 -4.27 -4.17 -16.25
C VAL A 296 -5.22 -5.17 -16.93
N ARG A 297 -5.83 -4.81 -18.06
CA ARG A 297 -6.65 -5.73 -18.89
C ARG A 297 -5.79 -6.90 -19.40
N ARG A 298 -4.61 -6.61 -19.97
CA ARG A 298 -3.66 -7.61 -20.47
C ARG A 298 -3.21 -8.61 -19.39
N GLN A 299 -2.98 -8.13 -18.16
CA GLN A 299 -2.63 -8.97 -17.01
C GLN A 299 -3.81 -9.81 -16.53
N ALA A 300 -5.04 -9.31 -16.58
CA ALA A 300 -6.24 -10.11 -16.30
C ALA A 300 -6.39 -11.28 -17.28
N ASP A 301 -6.21 -11.02 -18.60
CA ASP A 301 -6.21 -12.06 -19.63
C ASP A 301 -5.11 -13.12 -19.40
N GLU A 302 -3.88 -12.69 -19.05
CA GLU A 302 -2.78 -13.60 -18.71
C GLU A 302 -3.07 -14.44 -17.45
N LEU A 303 -3.75 -13.87 -16.46
CA LEU A 303 -4.20 -14.59 -15.26
C LEU A 303 -5.28 -15.63 -15.57
N ASP A 304 -6.26 -15.32 -16.43
CA ASP A 304 -7.31 -16.28 -16.81
C ASP A 304 -6.80 -17.39 -17.74
N ILE A 305 -5.88 -17.07 -18.66
CA ILE A 305 -5.10 -18.08 -19.39
C ILE A 305 -4.33 -18.99 -18.43
N SER A 306 -3.78 -18.43 -17.34
CA SER A 306 -3.02 -19.19 -16.34
C SER A 306 -3.93 -20.05 -15.44
N ARG A 307 -5.09 -19.53 -15.02
CA ARG A 307 -6.15 -20.29 -14.32
C ARG A 307 -6.63 -21.47 -15.17
N SER A 308 -6.85 -21.25 -16.46
CA SER A 308 -7.21 -22.31 -17.43
C SER A 308 -6.12 -23.38 -17.53
N LYS A 309 -4.84 -22.99 -17.61
CA LYS A 309 -3.71 -23.93 -17.60
C LYS A 309 -3.61 -24.73 -16.28
N ILE A 310 -3.84 -24.11 -15.13
CA ILE A 310 -3.88 -24.79 -13.82
C ILE A 310 -5.03 -25.83 -13.79
N ALA A 311 -6.22 -25.47 -14.30
CA ALA A 311 -7.34 -26.41 -14.41
C ALA A 311 -7.09 -27.57 -15.40
N GLN A 312 -6.24 -27.36 -16.42
CA GLN A 312 -5.78 -28.43 -17.31
C GLN A 312 -4.72 -29.32 -16.62
N LEU A 313 -3.77 -28.74 -15.88
CA LEU A 313 -2.77 -29.47 -15.11
C LEU A 313 -3.42 -30.37 -14.06
N GLY A 314 -4.37 -29.87 -13.26
CA GLY A 314 -5.10 -30.70 -12.28
C GLY A 314 -5.85 -31.88 -12.92
N LYS A 315 -6.35 -31.73 -14.15
CA LYS A 315 -6.94 -32.85 -14.92
C LYS A 315 -5.88 -33.88 -15.32
N LEU A 316 -4.69 -33.44 -15.75
CA LEU A 316 -3.55 -34.31 -16.07
C LEU A 316 -2.98 -35.01 -14.84
N GLU A 317 -2.83 -34.32 -13.71
CA GLU A 317 -2.44 -34.90 -12.42
C GLU A 317 -3.43 -35.99 -11.98
N SER A 318 -4.74 -35.73 -12.13
CA SER A 318 -5.78 -36.73 -11.83
C SER A 318 -5.72 -37.97 -12.74
N SER A 319 -5.20 -37.84 -13.97
CA SER A 319 -5.03 -38.97 -14.88
C SER A 319 -3.73 -39.73 -14.61
N VAL A 320 -2.64 -39.02 -14.31
CA VAL A 320 -1.37 -39.61 -13.82
C VAL A 320 -1.60 -40.40 -12.53
N ALA A 321 -2.38 -39.89 -11.58
CA ALA A 321 -2.75 -40.62 -10.36
C ALA A 321 -3.51 -41.92 -10.67
N LYS A 322 -4.46 -41.90 -11.62
CA LYS A 322 -5.17 -43.10 -12.09
C LYS A 322 -4.25 -44.10 -12.78
N TYR A 323 -3.25 -43.63 -13.54
CA TYR A 323 -2.26 -44.50 -14.17
C TYR A 323 -1.26 -45.09 -13.18
N LYS A 324 -0.85 -44.34 -12.13
CA LYS A 324 -0.04 -44.87 -11.01
C LYS A 324 -0.79 -46.00 -10.29
N LYS A 325 -2.05 -45.78 -9.91
CA LYS A 325 -2.86 -46.83 -9.27
C LYS A 325 -2.99 -48.09 -10.14
N LYS A 326 -3.22 -47.93 -11.46
CA LYS A 326 -3.23 -49.07 -12.40
C LYS A 326 -1.88 -49.79 -12.51
N LEU A 327 -0.77 -49.08 -12.37
CA LEU A 327 0.57 -49.67 -12.36
C LEU A 327 0.83 -50.43 -11.05
N GLU A 328 0.38 -49.91 -9.91
CA GLU A 328 0.41 -50.58 -8.60
C GLU A 328 -0.45 -51.85 -8.60
N GLU A 329 -1.70 -51.77 -9.09
CA GLU A 329 -2.59 -52.92 -9.31
C GLU A 329 -1.92 -53.98 -10.20
N MET A 330 -1.36 -53.58 -11.35
CA MET A 330 -0.68 -54.47 -12.29
C MET A 330 0.60 -55.09 -11.70
N ASN A 331 1.35 -54.36 -10.87
CA ASN A 331 2.49 -54.89 -10.13
C ASN A 331 2.05 -55.92 -9.07
N SER A 332 0.95 -55.66 -8.35
CA SER A 332 0.40 -56.63 -7.38
C SER A 332 -0.04 -57.93 -8.05
N LEU A 333 -0.61 -57.85 -9.26
CA LEU A 333 -0.93 -59.02 -10.07
C LEU A 333 0.32 -59.78 -10.53
N ARG A 334 1.43 -59.11 -10.85
CA ARG A 334 2.71 -59.80 -11.14
C ARG A 334 3.26 -60.55 -9.93
N THR A 335 3.13 -60.00 -8.73
CA THR A 335 3.52 -60.69 -7.49
C THR A 335 2.64 -61.92 -7.28
N GLN A 336 1.32 -61.78 -7.35
CA GLN A 336 0.38 -62.92 -7.25
C GLN A 336 0.65 -64.01 -8.30
N VAL A 337 0.99 -63.65 -9.54
CA VAL A 337 1.40 -64.62 -10.57
C VAL A 337 2.67 -65.35 -10.17
N LYS A 338 3.71 -64.65 -9.68
CA LYS A 338 4.94 -65.29 -9.17
C LYS A 338 4.69 -66.20 -7.97
N ASP A 339 3.82 -65.80 -7.05
CA ASP A 339 3.47 -66.59 -5.88
C ASP A 339 2.74 -67.89 -6.28
N LEU A 340 1.84 -67.80 -7.28
CA LEU A 340 1.18 -68.96 -7.88
C LEU A 340 2.14 -69.84 -8.69
N GLU A 341 3.10 -69.26 -9.43
CA GLU A 341 4.17 -69.99 -10.11
C GLU A 341 5.06 -70.74 -9.10
N ALA A 342 5.42 -70.10 -7.98
CA ALA A 342 6.20 -70.72 -6.90
C ALA A 342 5.42 -71.84 -6.20
N HIS A 343 4.13 -71.65 -5.92
CA HIS A 343 3.28 -72.71 -5.38
C HIS A 343 3.10 -73.88 -6.37
N ASN A 344 2.93 -73.61 -7.68
CA ASN A 344 2.88 -74.66 -8.69
C ASN A 344 4.21 -75.44 -8.79
N ALA A 345 5.35 -74.77 -8.64
CA ALA A 345 6.65 -75.43 -8.54
C ALA A 345 6.75 -76.31 -7.28
N GLN A 346 6.30 -75.83 -6.11
CA GLN A 346 6.22 -76.62 -4.87
C GLN A 346 5.29 -77.85 -5.00
N TYR A 347 4.15 -77.69 -5.69
CA TYR A 347 3.25 -78.83 -5.98
C TYR A 347 3.88 -79.84 -6.93
N LEU A 348 4.60 -79.39 -7.96
CA LEU A 348 5.33 -80.28 -8.88
C LEU A 348 6.44 -81.05 -8.16
N ASP A 349 7.25 -80.36 -7.35
CA ASP A 349 8.32 -80.95 -6.53
C ASP A 349 7.76 -82.04 -5.58
N LYS A 350 6.67 -81.71 -4.88
CA LYS A 350 5.94 -82.66 -4.02
C LYS A 350 5.33 -83.85 -4.79
N VAL A 351 4.92 -83.67 -6.05
CA VAL A 351 4.46 -84.76 -6.91
C VAL A 351 5.64 -85.64 -7.34
N LEU A 352 6.80 -85.06 -7.68
CA LEU A 352 8.02 -85.82 -8.01
C LEU A 352 8.54 -86.63 -6.82
N ASP A 353 8.49 -86.08 -5.61
CA ASP A 353 8.75 -86.79 -4.35
C ASP A 353 7.79 -87.97 -4.15
N LEU A 354 6.48 -87.73 -4.29
CA LEU A 354 5.47 -88.79 -4.17
C LEU A 354 5.68 -89.88 -5.23
N GLU A 355 5.95 -89.52 -6.49
CA GLU A 355 6.34 -90.47 -7.53
C GLU A 355 7.61 -91.25 -7.16
N SER A 356 8.61 -90.61 -6.55
CA SER A 356 9.84 -91.26 -6.09
C SER A 356 9.52 -92.30 -5.01
N THR A 357 8.72 -91.96 -3.99
CA THR A 357 8.26 -92.93 -2.99
C THR A 357 7.46 -94.07 -3.61
N ILE A 358 6.59 -93.79 -4.58
CA ILE A 358 5.83 -94.80 -5.35
C ILE A 358 6.77 -95.70 -6.15
N LYS A 359 7.86 -95.18 -6.73
CA LYS A 359 8.89 -95.98 -7.43
C LYS A 359 9.65 -96.91 -6.47
N THR A 360 9.77 -96.57 -5.18
CA THR A 360 10.32 -97.45 -4.13
C THR A 360 9.31 -98.42 -3.50
N MET A 361 8.00 -98.15 -3.62
CA MET A 361 6.94 -99.00 -3.04
C MET A 361 7.01 -100.48 -3.49
N PRO A 362 7.33 -100.83 -4.76
CA PRO A 362 7.52 -102.23 -5.16
C PRO A 362 8.68 -102.95 -4.45
N THR A 363 9.80 -102.27 -4.18
CA THR A 363 10.96 -102.92 -3.52
C THR A 363 10.70 -103.11 -2.02
N LEU A 364 10.02 -102.16 -1.38
CA LEU A 364 9.49 -102.31 -0.02
C LEU A 364 8.48 -103.45 0.07
N LYS A 365 7.51 -103.54 -0.86
CA LYS A 365 6.56 -104.66 -0.93
C LYS A 365 7.25 -106.00 -1.15
N ALA A 366 8.28 -106.06 -2.01
CA ALA A 366 9.06 -107.29 -2.22
C ALA A 366 9.88 -107.70 -0.98
N MET A 367 10.34 -106.75 -0.16
CA MET A 367 10.95 -107.06 1.13
C MET A 367 9.92 -107.53 2.17
N VAL A 368 8.74 -106.91 2.25
CA VAL A 368 7.64 -107.35 3.12
C VAL A 368 7.19 -108.76 2.75
N GLU A 369 7.00 -109.08 1.48
CA GLU A 369 6.58 -110.42 1.06
C GLU A 369 7.68 -111.47 1.30
N LYS A 370 8.97 -111.11 1.21
CA LYS A 370 10.08 -111.97 1.64
C LYS A 370 10.03 -112.28 3.14
N TYR A 371 9.88 -111.27 3.99
CA TYR A 371 9.78 -111.48 5.44
C TYR A 371 8.52 -112.26 5.83
N LYS A 372 7.39 -112.01 5.16
CA LYS A 372 6.15 -112.76 5.33
C LYS A 372 6.32 -114.24 4.93
N ASN A 373 6.97 -114.52 3.81
CA ASN A 373 7.28 -115.90 3.41
C ASN A 373 8.22 -116.57 4.43
N GLN A 374 9.25 -115.87 4.92
CA GLN A 374 10.11 -116.38 6.00
C GLN A 374 9.33 -116.68 7.29
N VAL A 375 8.32 -115.88 7.64
CA VAL A 375 7.42 -116.19 8.76
C VAL A 375 6.60 -117.46 8.48
N VAL A 376 6.03 -117.61 7.29
CA VAL A 376 5.28 -118.83 6.91
C VAL A 376 6.17 -120.07 6.86
N ASP A 377 7.42 -119.95 6.38
CA ASP A 377 8.41 -121.03 6.36
C ASP A 377 8.83 -121.44 7.80
N LEU A 378 8.90 -120.48 8.72
CA LEU A 378 9.16 -120.75 10.14
C LEU A 378 7.93 -121.33 10.87
N GLU A 379 6.72 -120.88 10.52
CA GLU A 379 5.46 -121.42 11.05
C GLU A 379 5.24 -122.86 10.59
N THR A 380 5.47 -123.17 9.32
CA THR A 380 5.37 -124.55 8.80
C THR A 380 6.43 -125.46 9.43
N ALA A 381 7.69 -125.03 9.51
CA ALA A 381 8.75 -125.79 10.21
C ALA A 381 8.43 -126.01 11.70
N ASN A 382 7.79 -125.06 12.37
CA ASN A 382 7.33 -125.20 13.76
C ASN A 382 6.17 -126.21 13.87
N VAL A 383 5.19 -126.16 12.97
CA VAL A 383 4.09 -127.15 12.91
C VAL A 383 4.62 -128.56 12.61
N GLU A 384 5.60 -128.70 11.73
CA GLU A 384 6.28 -129.98 11.48
C GLU A 384 7.05 -130.48 12.71
N ALA A 385 7.75 -129.59 13.43
CA ALA A 385 8.44 -129.94 14.68
C ALA A 385 7.46 -130.37 15.78
N ILE A 386 6.31 -129.68 15.91
CA ILE A 386 5.23 -130.04 16.84
C ILE A 386 4.64 -131.40 16.46
N SER A 387 4.34 -131.65 15.19
CA SER A 387 3.84 -132.94 14.68
C SER A 387 4.83 -134.08 14.93
N ASN A 388 6.11 -133.86 14.66
CA ASN A 388 7.19 -134.82 14.92
C ASN A 388 7.31 -135.14 16.42
N ASN A 389 7.18 -134.13 17.29
CA ASN A 389 7.14 -134.36 18.74
C ASN A 389 5.86 -135.10 19.17
N GLN A 390 4.68 -134.82 18.62
CA GLN A 390 3.47 -135.61 18.88
C GLN A 390 3.63 -137.08 18.46
N ILE A 391 4.32 -137.37 17.35
CA ILE A 391 4.63 -138.74 16.93
C ILE A 391 5.60 -139.43 17.91
N LYS A 392 6.60 -138.70 18.43
CA LYS A 392 7.49 -139.21 19.49
C LYS A 392 6.73 -139.46 20.78
N ASP A 393 5.87 -138.54 21.21
CA ASP A 393 5.04 -138.68 22.42
C ASP A 393 4.11 -139.88 22.32
N GLN A 394 3.49 -140.12 21.15
CA GLN A 394 2.71 -141.34 20.90
C GLN A 394 3.54 -142.62 20.96
N LYS A 395 4.82 -142.56 20.58
CA LYS A 395 5.72 -143.71 20.68
C LYS A 395 6.26 -143.91 22.10
N ILE A 396 6.50 -142.84 22.85
CA ILE A 396 6.81 -142.87 24.28
C ILE A 396 5.63 -143.49 25.04
N ARG A 397 4.39 -143.08 24.77
CA ARG A 397 3.19 -143.69 25.38
C ARG A 397 3.07 -145.18 25.10
N ARG A 398 3.28 -145.63 23.86
CA ARG A 398 3.28 -147.07 23.53
C ARG A 398 4.39 -147.83 24.27
N LEU A 399 5.59 -147.26 24.41
CA LEU A 399 6.67 -147.85 25.19
C LEU A 399 6.39 -147.85 26.71
N GLN A 400 5.60 -146.89 27.20
CA GLN A 400 5.08 -146.90 28.57
C GLN A 400 3.99 -147.96 28.76
N GLU A 401 3.04 -148.09 27.84
CA GLU A 401 2.01 -149.15 27.83
C GLU A 401 2.64 -150.55 27.74
N GLU A 402 3.70 -150.73 26.93
CA GLU A 402 4.51 -151.96 26.86
C GLU A 402 5.26 -152.23 28.18
N LEU A 403 5.82 -151.19 28.82
CA LEU A 403 6.50 -151.30 30.11
C LEU A 403 5.55 -151.62 31.25
N ASP A 404 4.40 -150.93 31.35
CA ASP A 404 3.38 -151.14 32.38
C ASP A 404 2.74 -152.54 32.23
N SER A 405 2.56 -153.02 31.00
CA SER A 405 2.16 -154.40 30.72
C SER A 405 3.20 -155.43 31.20
N ALA A 406 4.50 -155.17 30.97
CA ALA A 406 5.57 -156.00 31.47
C ALA A 406 5.70 -155.96 33.01
N LEU A 407 5.44 -154.81 33.63
CA LEU A 407 5.41 -154.64 35.09
C LEU A 407 4.20 -155.36 35.72
N GLY A 408 3.00 -155.26 35.14
CA GLY A 408 1.84 -156.04 35.58
C GLY A 408 2.04 -157.56 35.41
N GLY A 409 2.73 -157.98 34.34
CA GLY A 409 3.18 -159.37 34.16
C GLY A 409 4.18 -159.82 35.22
N LYS A 410 5.10 -158.93 35.63
CA LYS A 410 6.02 -159.17 36.76
C LYS A 410 5.27 -159.28 38.09
N GLU A 411 4.38 -158.33 38.41
CA GLU A 411 3.58 -158.37 39.64
C GLU A 411 2.70 -159.62 39.73
N PHE A 412 2.13 -160.08 38.61
CA PHE A 412 1.36 -161.34 38.57
C PHE A 412 2.22 -162.57 38.92
N LEU A 413 3.49 -162.60 38.50
CA LEU A 413 4.44 -163.65 38.85
C LEU A 413 4.94 -163.54 40.29
N GLU A 414 5.19 -162.32 40.78
CA GLU A 414 5.55 -162.07 42.19
C GLU A 414 4.41 -162.48 43.14
N ASN A 415 3.15 -162.17 42.80
CA ASN A 415 1.99 -162.60 43.57
C ASN A 415 1.84 -164.13 43.60
N GLN A 416 2.10 -164.86 42.51
CA GLN A 416 2.11 -166.33 42.54
C GLN A 416 3.24 -166.91 43.41
N VAL A 417 4.41 -166.26 43.43
CA VAL A 417 5.50 -166.63 44.35
C VAL A 417 5.12 -166.34 45.80
N GLU A 418 4.39 -165.25 46.08
CA GLU A 418 3.95 -164.89 47.42
C GLU A 418 2.81 -165.78 47.95
N GLU A 419 1.88 -166.19 47.08
CA GLU A 419 0.85 -167.21 47.39
C GLU A 419 1.51 -168.54 47.81
N LEU A 420 2.57 -168.97 47.10
CA LEU A 420 3.34 -170.18 47.44
C LEU A 420 4.20 -170.00 48.70
N ARG A 421 4.71 -168.80 48.99
CA ARG A 421 5.40 -168.48 50.26
C ARG A 421 4.45 -168.57 51.45
N ASN A 422 3.22 -168.05 51.31
CA ASN A 422 2.22 -168.08 52.38
C ASN A 422 1.80 -169.50 52.77
N GLN A 423 1.86 -170.48 51.86
CA GLN A 423 1.61 -171.90 52.18
C GLN A 423 2.72 -172.57 53.01
N LEU A 424 3.92 -171.97 53.07
CA LEU A 424 5.03 -172.43 53.92
C LEU A 424 5.07 -171.77 55.31
N ALA A 425 4.29 -170.71 55.53
CA ALA A 425 4.38 -169.85 56.72
C ALA A 425 3.75 -170.42 58.02
N MET A 426 3.62 -171.74 58.15
CA MET A 426 3.06 -172.39 59.36
C MET A 426 4.05 -173.22 60.20
N MET A 427 5.33 -173.31 59.82
CA MET A 427 6.39 -173.79 60.73
C MET A 427 7.72 -173.04 60.57
N GLN A 428 8.45 -172.95 61.67
CA GLN A 428 9.84 -172.50 61.83
C GLN A 428 10.19 -171.00 61.60
N ASN A 429 10.29 -170.31 62.74
CA ASN A 429 11.52 -169.69 63.26
C ASN A 429 12.24 -168.52 62.56
N HIS A 430 12.36 -167.44 63.35
CA HIS A 430 13.59 -166.67 63.64
C HIS A 430 14.36 -165.93 62.52
N GLN A 431 14.29 -164.59 62.62
CA GLN A 431 15.43 -163.68 62.85
C GLN A 431 16.52 -163.56 61.76
N GLY A 432 16.61 -162.38 61.13
CA GLY A 432 17.75 -161.94 60.31
C GLY A 432 17.65 -160.45 59.92
N GLN A 433 18.79 -159.77 59.76
CA GLN A 433 18.89 -158.34 59.41
C GLN A 433 20.23 -158.05 58.71
N MET A 434 20.25 -157.00 57.87
CA MET A 434 21.41 -156.29 57.25
C MET A 434 22.04 -156.81 55.93
N ASP A 435 22.05 -155.86 54.97
CA ASP A 435 23.17 -155.36 54.13
C ASP A 435 23.57 -155.90 52.73
N ASP A 436 24.24 -154.96 52.03
CA ASP A 436 25.14 -155.05 50.85
C ASP A 436 24.53 -155.21 49.41
N SER A 437 25.06 -154.65 48.30
CA SER A 437 25.76 -153.37 47.99
C SER A 437 26.06 -153.24 46.45
N MET A 438 26.30 -152.01 45.95
CA MET A 438 27.07 -151.65 44.71
C MET A 438 26.53 -152.12 43.31
N ASN A 439 26.89 -151.57 42.13
CA ASN A 439 27.56 -150.34 41.62
C ASN A 439 27.21 -150.19 40.10
N THR A 440 26.93 -149.01 39.51
CA THR A 440 27.80 -148.17 38.60
C THR A 440 27.07 -146.84 38.25
N SER A 441 27.62 -145.74 37.69
CA SER A 441 28.70 -145.37 36.72
C SER A 441 28.28 -145.46 35.22
N ALA A 442 28.52 -144.48 34.32
CA ALA A 442 29.04 -143.08 34.43
C ALA A 442 28.91 -142.26 33.10
N ALA A 443 29.12 -140.92 33.15
CA ALA A 443 29.66 -140.03 32.07
C ALA A 443 28.80 -139.79 30.78
N SER A 444 28.99 -138.83 29.85
CA SER A 444 29.83 -137.60 29.60
C SER A 444 29.31 -136.89 28.30
N LEU A 445 29.64 -135.67 27.83
CA LEU A 445 30.21 -134.38 28.32
C LEU A 445 30.14 -133.30 27.18
N VAL A 446 30.32 -132.00 27.46
CA VAL A 446 30.59 -130.85 26.53
C VAL A 446 29.42 -130.34 25.63
N GLY A 447 29.22 -129.03 25.35
CA GLY A 447 29.78 -127.81 25.97
C GLY A 447 30.15 -126.64 25.00
N THR A 448 30.24 -125.41 25.56
CA THR A 448 30.96 -124.20 25.05
C THR A 448 30.46 -123.53 23.73
N SER A 449 30.81 -122.28 23.38
CA SER A 449 31.73 -121.26 23.95
C SER A 449 31.19 -119.80 23.82
N ALA A 450 31.94 -118.82 24.31
CA ALA A 450 31.71 -117.38 24.07
C ALA A 450 33.02 -116.60 23.83
N ASP A 451 32.87 -115.42 23.22
CA ASP A 451 33.74 -114.22 23.27
C ASP A 451 35.04 -114.11 22.41
N PHE A 452 35.39 -112.83 22.18
CA PHE A 452 36.67 -112.22 21.83
C PHE A 452 37.18 -112.17 20.38
N LEU A 453 37.27 -110.94 19.83
CA LEU A 453 38.48 -110.44 19.16
C LEU A 453 38.52 -108.89 19.12
N LEU A 454 39.71 -108.32 19.36
CA LEU A 454 39.94 -106.86 19.37
C LEU A 454 40.33 -106.31 17.99
N GLY A 455 39.89 -105.07 17.70
CA GLY A 455 40.45 -104.20 16.67
C GLY A 455 40.62 -102.78 17.21
N ARG A 456 41.80 -102.18 17.02
CA ARG A 456 42.18 -100.86 17.56
C ARG A 456 42.70 -99.99 16.40
N GLU A 457 42.47 -98.67 16.52
CA GLU A 457 42.81 -97.55 15.60
C GLU A 457 41.62 -97.00 14.79
N SER A 458 41.46 -95.68 14.58
CA SER A 458 42.24 -94.52 15.07
C SER A 458 41.35 -93.25 15.25
N VAL A 459 41.97 -92.11 15.57
CA VAL A 459 41.30 -90.85 15.95
C VAL A 459 40.66 -90.15 14.75
N SER A 460 39.33 -89.99 14.76
CA SER A 460 38.62 -89.14 13.77
C SER A 460 37.40 -88.38 14.34
N GLY A 461 36.62 -88.98 15.25
CA GLY A 461 35.29 -88.49 15.66
C GLY A 461 35.20 -87.17 16.46
N LEU A 462 36.31 -86.45 16.67
CA LEU A 462 36.35 -85.22 17.48
C LEU A 462 36.99 -84.01 16.74
N ARG A 463 36.91 -83.96 15.41
CA ARG A 463 37.25 -82.74 14.62
C ARG A 463 36.10 -82.20 13.76
N GLU A 464 35.08 -82.99 13.48
CA GLU A 464 33.97 -82.57 12.61
C GLU A 464 32.97 -81.61 13.30
N LYS A 465 32.64 -81.84 14.58
CA LYS A 465 31.71 -80.99 15.34
C LYS A 465 32.24 -79.60 15.67
N VAL A 466 33.55 -79.37 15.59
CA VAL A 466 34.17 -78.04 15.78
C VAL A 466 34.18 -77.30 14.44
N ALA A 467 34.71 -77.93 13.39
CA ALA A 467 34.83 -77.35 12.05
C ALA A 467 33.48 -77.02 11.35
N ARG A 468 32.34 -77.50 11.90
CA ARG A 468 30.99 -77.16 11.43
C ARG A 468 30.44 -75.89 12.10
N LEU A 469 30.66 -75.72 13.41
CA LEU A 469 30.25 -74.53 14.17
C LEU A 469 31.15 -73.31 13.90
N GLU A 470 32.44 -73.53 13.65
CA GLU A 470 33.38 -72.45 13.30
C GLU A 470 33.02 -71.77 11.96
N ARG A 471 32.47 -72.51 10.99
CA ARG A 471 32.00 -71.94 9.71
C ARG A 471 30.75 -71.08 9.90
N GLU A 472 29.78 -71.60 10.63
CA GLU A 472 28.49 -70.95 10.93
C GLU A 472 28.67 -69.59 11.63
N LEU A 473 29.72 -69.44 12.46
CA LEU A 473 30.11 -68.18 13.09
C LEU A 473 30.90 -67.19 12.20
N THR A 474 31.56 -67.66 11.13
CA THR A 474 32.26 -66.76 10.18
C THR A 474 31.33 -66.17 9.11
N GLU A 475 30.30 -66.92 8.72
CA GLU A 475 29.36 -66.54 7.66
C GLU A 475 28.32 -65.50 8.16
N LEU A 476 27.94 -65.57 9.45
CA LEU A 476 27.02 -64.63 10.09
C LEU A 476 27.65 -63.32 10.64
N ARG A 477 28.98 -63.14 10.53
CA ARG A 477 29.66 -61.86 10.85
C ARG A 477 30.02 -61.06 9.61
N SER A 478 30.51 -61.73 8.57
CA SER A 478 31.01 -61.06 7.35
C SER A 478 29.91 -60.44 6.46
N GLY A 479 28.65 -60.88 6.60
CA GLY A 479 27.52 -60.36 5.82
C GLY A 479 26.88 -59.06 6.33
N THR A 480 26.99 -58.74 7.62
CA THR A 480 26.28 -57.61 8.25
C THR A 480 27.16 -56.38 8.46
N GLU A 481 28.41 -56.56 8.91
CA GLU A 481 29.34 -55.47 9.22
C GLU A 481 29.63 -54.62 7.96
N ASN A 482 29.99 -55.26 6.83
CA ASN A 482 30.22 -54.57 5.55
C ASN A 482 29.01 -53.77 5.02
N ALA A 483 27.78 -54.26 5.23
CA ALA A 483 26.57 -53.63 4.70
C ALA A 483 26.20 -52.36 5.49
N GLN A 484 26.37 -52.38 6.81
CA GLN A 484 26.16 -51.18 7.64
C GLN A 484 27.34 -50.21 7.51
N GLU A 485 28.58 -50.71 7.41
CA GLU A 485 29.76 -49.85 7.24
C GLU A 485 29.71 -49.08 5.91
N THR A 486 29.38 -49.73 4.79
CA THR A 486 29.26 -49.03 3.49
C THR A 486 28.10 -48.02 3.46
N HIS A 487 26.98 -48.28 4.14
CA HIS A 487 25.90 -47.29 4.30
C HIS A 487 26.37 -46.07 5.11
N LEU A 488 26.99 -46.31 6.27
CA LEU A 488 27.49 -45.26 7.15
C LEU A 488 28.63 -44.46 6.51
N GLN A 489 29.51 -45.09 5.72
CA GLN A 489 30.52 -44.40 4.92
C GLN A 489 29.87 -43.49 3.86
N SER A 490 28.80 -43.93 3.19
CA SER A 490 28.09 -43.12 2.19
C SER A 490 27.35 -41.94 2.81
N GLU A 491 26.67 -42.14 3.95
CA GLU A 491 26.04 -41.05 4.70
C GLU A 491 27.08 -40.05 5.26
N LEU A 492 28.23 -40.54 5.73
CA LEU A 492 29.35 -39.71 6.17
C LEU A 492 29.94 -38.89 5.02
N GLU A 493 30.11 -39.47 3.83
CA GLU A 493 30.63 -38.76 2.65
C GLU A 493 29.66 -37.66 2.18
N LEU A 494 28.35 -37.94 2.20
CA LEU A 494 27.31 -36.94 1.93
C LEU A 494 27.28 -35.82 2.98
N ALA A 495 27.40 -36.17 4.27
CA ALA A 495 27.46 -35.20 5.36
C ALA A 495 28.73 -34.32 5.30
N LEU A 496 29.88 -34.88 4.89
CA LEU A 496 31.11 -34.12 4.68
C LEU A 496 30.99 -33.15 3.50
N LYS A 497 30.42 -33.59 2.36
CA LYS A 497 30.16 -32.70 1.20
C LYS A 497 29.17 -31.58 1.54
N ALA A 498 28.14 -31.88 2.33
CA ALA A 498 27.21 -30.88 2.84
C ALA A 498 27.92 -29.86 3.77
N LYS A 499 28.76 -30.34 4.70
CA LYS A 499 29.59 -29.50 5.57
C LYS A 499 30.52 -28.58 4.76
N GLU A 500 31.21 -29.11 3.75
CA GLU A 500 32.14 -28.34 2.91
C GLU A 500 31.42 -27.23 2.14
N SER A 501 30.27 -27.53 1.52
CA SER A 501 29.47 -26.50 0.82
C SER A 501 28.95 -25.40 1.76
N LEU A 502 28.51 -25.75 2.97
CA LEU A 502 28.15 -24.78 4.00
C LEU A 502 29.36 -23.96 4.47
N GLN A 503 30.53 -24.58 4.61
CA GLN A 503 31.76 -23.90 5.05
C GLN A 503 32.25 -22.88 4.00
N VAL A 504 32.10 -23.19 2.70
CA VAL A 504 32.34 -22.22 1.61
C VAL A 504 31.31 -21.09 1.63
N SER A 505 30.03 -21.38 1.84
CA SER A 505 28.98 -20.35 1.94
C SER A 505 29.21 -19.40 3.12
N VAL A 506 29.56 -19.92 4.30
CA VAL A 506 29.93 -19.12 5.48
C VAL A 506 31.17 -18.25 5.21
N PHE A 507 32.17 -18.76 4.48
CA PHE A 507 33.34 -17.97 4.08
C PHE A 507 32.97 -16.81 3.13
N GLN A 508 32.11 -17.06 2.15
CA GLN A 508 31.61 -16.01 1.24
C GLN A 508 30.78 -14.94 1.97
N LEU A 509 29.87 -15.35 2.87
CA LEU A 509 29.07 -14.44 3.69
C LEU A 509 29.96 -13.59 4.62
N LYS A 510 30.97 -14.20 5.25
CA LYS A 510 31.93 -13.46 6.09
C LYS A 510 32.70 -12.42 5.28
N LYS A 511 33.16 -12.76 4.07
CA LYS A 511 33.83 -11.82 3.17
C LYS A 511 32.92 -10.66 2.76
N GLN A 512 31.64 -10.92 2.44
CA GLN A 512 30.67 -9.86 2.15
C GLN A 512 30.42 -8.95 3.36
N GLN A 513 30.36 -9.51 4.56
CA GLN A 513 30.20 -8.74 5.80
C GLN A 513 31.43 -7.86 6.09
N GLU A 514 32.64 -8.35 5.81
CA GLU A 514 33.90 -7.62 5.95
C GLU A 514 33.97 -6.43 4.96
N GLN A 515 33.61 -6.66 3.70
CA GLN A 515 33.53 -5.60 2.67
C GLN A 515 32.48 -4.52 3.01
N LEU A 516 31.32 -4.90 3.56
CA LEU A 516 30.29 -3.95 4.00
C LEU A 516 30.71 -3.12 5.23
N MET A 517 31.58 -3.65 6.09
CA MET A 517 32.15 -2.87 7.20
C MET A 517 33.17 -1.84 6.70
N GLU A 518 34.02 -2.21 5.74
CA GLU A 518 35.00 -1.30 5.11
C GLU A 518 34.31 -0.16 4.33
N GLU A 519 33.19 -0.45 3.64
CA GLU A 519 32.36 0.55 2.96
C GLU A 519 31.67 1.51 3.96
N LEU A 520 31.22 1.02 5.12
CA LEU A 520 30.66 1.86 6.18
C LEU A 520 31.72 2.71 6.90
N GLU A 521 32.93 2.19 7.11
CA GLU A 521 34.02 2.91 7.78
C GLU A 521 34.59 4.03 6.90
N THR A 522 34.73 3.79 5.59
CA THR A 522 35.12 4.82 4.62
C THR A 522 34.07 5.94 4.51
N LEU A 523 32.78 5.60 4.45
CA LEU A 523 31.69 6.60 4.48
C LEU A 523 31.65 7.41 5.79
N ARG A 524 31.93 6.76 6.93
CA ARG A 524 32.01 7.43 8.24
C ARG A 524 33.15 8.44 8.31
N ASN A 525 34.33 8.08 7.80
CA ASN A 525 35.51 8.94 7.79
C ASN A 525 35.39 10.11 6.79
N ALA A 526 34.58 9.97 5.74
CA ALA A 526 34.27 11.05 4.81
C ALA A 526 33.33 12.15 5.38
N SER A 527 32.75 11.93 6.57
CA SER A 527 31.60 12.71 7.08
C SER A 527 31.94 13.72 8.19
N THR A 528 33.20 14.14 8.36
CA THR A 528 33.62 15.08 9.42
C THR A 528 34.29 16.36 8.88
N PRO A 529 33.54 17.46 8.67
CA PRO A 529 34.10 18.79 8.47
C PRO A 529 34.40 19.46 9.82
N ALA A 530 35.65 19.88 10.04
CA ALA A 530 36.07 20.58 11.25
C ALA A 530 36.28 22.09 10.97
N THR A 531 35.45 22.97 11.53
CA THR A 531 35.66 24.42 11.47
C THR A 531 34.97 25.15 12.62
N GLY A 532 35.68 26.11 13.24
CA GLY A 532 35.17 27.03 14.27
C GLY A 532 36.08 27.09 15.51
N SER A 533 36.37 28.26 16.11
CA SER A 533 36.06 29.64 15.71
C SER A 533 37.11 30.60 16.30
N GLN A 534 37.37 31.73 15.63
CA GLN A 534 38.10 32.86 16.23
C GLN A 534 37.15 33.74 17.05
N SER A 535 37.67 34.45 18.06
CA SER A 535 36.95 35.52 18.76
C SER A 535 37.88 36.68 19.08
N VAL A 536 37.46 37.91 18.73
CA VAL A 536 38.14 39.17 19.06
C VAL A 536 37.08 40.26 19.19
N GLN A 537 37.03 40.98 20.32
CA GLN A 537 36.42 42.30 20.47
C GLN A 537 37.14 43.12 21.57
N PRO A 538 36.98 44.47 21.61
CA PRO A 538 38.02 45.40 22.07
C PRO A 538 37.79 46.01 23.49
N PRO A 539 38.74 46.80 24.04
CA PRO A 539 38.73 47.26 25.43
C PRO A 539 38.05 48.62 25.68
N VAL A 540 37.89 48.98 26.96
CA VAL A 540 37.20 50.19 27.44
C VAL A 540 38.20 51.26 27.91
N HIS A 541 37.96 52.53 27.60
CA HIS A 541 38.69 53.67 28.17
C HIS A 541 38.09 54.14 29.49
N ALA A 542 38.93 54.60 30.42
CA ALA A 542 38.52 55.37 31.59
C ALA A 542 39.43 56.59 31.78
N VAL A 543 38.83 57.78 31.91
CA VAL A 543 39.49 59.03 32.28
C VAL A 543 38.56 59.78 33.22
N HIS A 544 39.07 60.19 34.39
CA HIS A 544 38.40 61.17 35.26
C HIS A 544 39.45 62.01 35.97
N GLY A 545 39.34 63.33 35.85
CA GLY A 545 40.10 64.30 36.62
C GLY A 545 39.23 64.89 37.73
N SER A 546 39.83 65.14 38.90
CA SER A 546 39.26 66.03 39.92
C SER A 546 39.17 67.48 39.42
N PRO A 547 38.36 68.38 40.03
CA PRO A 547 38.95 69.12 41.15
C PRO A 547 38.00 69.64 42.27
N THR A 548 38.58 69.74 43.48
CA THR A 548 38.38 70.78 44.53
C THR A 548 36.99 71.11 45.12
N LYS A 549 37.01 71.76 46.30
CA LYS A 549 35.85 72.09 47.16
C LYS A 549 35.71 73.60 47.42
N SER A 550 34.56 73.95 48.00
CA SER A 550 34.24 75.10 48.88
C SER A 550 34.15 76.52 48.32
N SER A 551 32.93 77.11 48.40
CA SER A 551 32.67 78.41 49.08
C SER A 551 31.20 78.93 49.04
N THR A 552 30.17 78.09 48.82
CA THR A 552 28.77 78.54 48.58
C THR A 552 27.71 77.81 49.44
N SER A 553 27.87 77.81 50.76
CA SER A 553 27.28 76.79 51.66
C SER A 553 25.79 76.94 52.05
N MET A 554 24.96 77.62 51.26
CA MET A 554 23.48 77.47 51.36
C MET A 554 22.80 77.37 49.99
N ALA A 555 23.09 78.27 49.05
CA ALA A 555 22.52 78.18 47.69
C ALA A 555 22.93 76.87 46.98
N SER A 556 24.18 76.42 47.14
CA SER A 556 24.62 75.13 46.60
C SER A 556 24.08 73.93 47.38
N SER A 557 23.56 74.09 48.61
CA SER A 557 22.94 72.97 49.33
C SER A 557 21.63 72.57 48.65
N ALA A 558 20.78 73.55 48.32
CA ALA A 558 19.53 73.30 47.60
C ALA A 558 19.78 72.71 46.20
N HIS A 559 20.72 73.32 45.46
CA HIS A 559 21.07 72.84 44.12
C HIS A 559 21.73 71.44 44.14
N VAL A 560 22.49 71.10 45.18
CA VAL A 560 23.02 69.73 45.38
C VAL A 560 21.87 68.76 45.69
N THR A 561 20.94 69.07 46.58
CA THR A 561 19.79 68.19 46.84
C THR A 561 18.87 68.01 45.64
N GLU A 562 18.76 69.02 44.76
CA GLU A 562 18.03 68.91 43.50
C GLU A 562 18.78 68.04 42.47
N LEU A 563 20.11 68.14 42.40
CA LEU A 563 20.95 67.26 41.58
C LEU A 563 20.97 65.81 42.12
N GLU A 564 20.98 65.61 43.43
CA GLU A 564 20.87 64.30 44.08
C GLU A 564 19.52 63.66 43.77
N ALA A 565 18.40 64.39 43.95
CA ALA A 565 17.07 63.92 43.56
C ALA A 565 16.97 63.63 42.05
N LYS A 566 17.66 64.40 41.20
CA LYS A 566 17.71 64.14 39.75
C LYS A 566 18.56 62.91 39.39
N VAL A 567 19.65 62.66 40.12
CA VAL A 567 20.46 61.45 40.01
C VAL A 567 19.67 60.23 40.48
N ASP A 568 18.93 60.32 41.58
CA ASP A 568 18.08 59.22 42.05
C ASP A 568 16.91 58.92 41.10
N GLN A 569 16.30 59.94 40.48
CA GLN A 569 15.35 59.73 39.38
C GLN A 569 16.00 58.97 38.22
N LEU A 570 17.17 59.44 37.75
CA LEU A 570 17.88 58.82 36.62
C LEU A 570 18.37 57.40 36.95
N ASN A 571 18.73 57.12 38.20
CA ASN A 571 19.06 55.77 38.68
C ASN A 571 17.82 54.86 38.64
N GLY A 572 16.67 55.33 39.13
CA GLY A 572 15.41 54.58 39.05
C GLY A 572 14.95 54.30 37.62
N GLU A 573 15.10 55.28 36.71
CA GLU A 573 14.86 55.09 35.28
C GLU A 573 15.86 54.10 34.66
N SER A 574 17.13 54.12 35.08
CA SER A 574 18.18 53.20 34.62
C SER A 574 17.96 51.76 35.11
N ASP A 575 17.56 51.55 36.37
CA ASP A 575 17.25 50.22 36.90
C ASP A 575 15.93 49.66 36.35
N SER A 576 14.95 50.52 36.06
CA SER A 576 13.75 50.13 35.29
C SER A 576 14.12 49.67 33.87
N MET A 577 15.01 50.40 33.19
CA MET A 577 15.54 50.02 31.88
C MET A 577 16.35 48.71 31.95
N ARG A 578 17.14 48.50 33.01
CA ARG A 578 17.88 47.26 33.25
C ARG A 578 16.94 46.07 33.45
N ALA A 579 15.85 46.25 34.19
CA ALA A 579 14.84 45.22 34.40
C ALA A 579 14.13 44.81 33.09
N THR A 580 13.70 45.77 32.28
CA THR A 580 13.04 45.48 30.98
C THR A 580 14.00 44.83 29.99
N VAL A 581 15.26 45.27 29.92
CA VAL A 581 16.32 44.61 29.12
C VAL A 581 16.54 43.17 29.58
N GLN A 582 16.51 42.90 30.89
CA GLN A 582 16.71 41.54 31.40
C GLN A 582 15.49 40.63 31.16
N GLU A 583 14.26 41.14 31.23
CA GLU A 583 13.07 40.38 30.84
C GLU A 583 13.06 40.08 29.33
N LEU A 584 13.36 41.07 28.49
CA LEU A 584 13.50 40.88 27.04
C LEU A 584 14.61 39.86 26.71
N THR A 585 15.72 39.86 27.45
CA THR A 585 16.81 38.87 27.31
C THR A 585 16.36 37.46 27.68
N ASN A 586 15.55 37.30 28.74
CA ASN A 586 14.99 36.01 29.12
C ASN A 586 13.98 35.51 28.08
N ARG A 587 13.11 36.39 27.59
CA ARG A 587 12.11 36.11 26.54
C ARG A 587 12.78 35.76 25.20
N LEU A 588 13.93 36.36 24.89
CA LEU A 588 14.77 35.98 23.74
C LEU A 588 15.26 34.53 23.89
N LYS A 589 15.90 34.19 25.02
CA LYS A 589 16.41 32.83 25.30
C LYS A 589 15.33 31.76 25.27
N GLU A 590 14.14 32.07 25.76
CA GLU A 590 12.98 31.17 25.67
C GLU A 590 12.59 30.91 24.20
N LYS A 591 12.57 31.95 23.36
CA LYS A 591 12.33 31.79 21.91
C LYS A 591 13.47 31.05 21.20
N GLU A 592 14.72 31.30 21.55
CA GLU A 592 15.88 30.53 21.04
C GLU A 592 15.75 29.05 21.39
N SER A 593 15.34 28.71 22.62
CA SER A 593 15.09 27.34 23.05
C SER A 593 13.98 26.66 22.22
N VAL A 594 12.85 27.33 22.01
CA VAL A 594 11.74 26.80 21.20
C VAL A 594 12.13 26.67 19.72
N ILE A 595 12.93 27.59 19.16
CA ILE A 595 13.45 27.50 17.80
C ILE A 595 14.37 26.29 17.66
N ASN A 596 15.26 26.07 18.63
CA ASN A 596 16.15 24.91 18.64
C ASN A 596 15.37 23.60 18.71
N GLU A 597 14.38 23.49 19.60
CA GLU A 597 13.55 22.28 19.72
C GLU A 597 12.76 22.00 18.42
N LEU A 598 12.11 23.01 17.83
CA LEU A 598 11.42 22.88 16.54
C LEU A 598 12.38 22.50 15.41
N SER A 599 13.62 22.98 15.43
CA SER A 599 14.66 22.58 14.47
C SER A 599 15.02 21.09 14.60
N GLU A 600 15.11 20.58 15.84
CA GLU A 600 15.44 19.19 16.11
C GLU A 600 14.27 18.26 15.76
N GLN A 601 13.03 18.66 16.07
CA GLN A 601 11.81 17.97 15.63
C GLN A 601 11.71 17.93 14.09
N ARG A 602 12.01 19.03 13.41
CA ARG A 602 12.10 19.08 11.94
C ARG A 602 13.17 18.14 11.39
N ALA A 603 14.37 18.11 11.97
CA ALA A 603 15.45 17.21 11.56
C ALA A 603 15.11 15.73 11.80
N LYS A 604 14.38 15.40 12.88
CA LYS A 604 13.85 14.05 13.15
C LYS A 604 12.83 13.63 12.08
N LEU A 605 11.89 14.51 11.73
CA LEU A 605 10.91 14.28 10.66
C LEU A 605 11.57 14.13 9.29
N GLU A 606 12.54 14.98 8.94
CA GLU A 606 13.26 14.91 7.67
C GLU A 606 14.09 13.62 7.53
N ASN A 607 14.71 13.15 8.62
CA ASN A 607 15.37 11.85 8.63
C ASN A 607 14.39 10.66 8.54
N TYR A 608 13.18 10.79 9.10
CA TYR A 608 12.13 9.78 8.97
C TYR A 608 11.59 9.70 7.53
N THR A 609 11.32 10.83 6.89
CA THR A 609 10.87 10.86 5.47
C THR A 609 11.97 10.37 4.53
N LYS A 610 13.23 10.77 4.72
CA LYS A 610 14.38 10.23 3.95
C LYS A 610 14.50 8.71 4.07
N LYS A 611 14.44 8.16 5.29
CA LYS A 611 14.48 6.69 5.51
C LYS A 611 13.30 5.98 4.87
N THR A 612 12.09 6.54 4.97
CA THR A 612 10.87 5.98 4.37
C THR A 612 10.94 5.99 2.85
N LEU A 613 11.34 7.12 2.24
CA LEU A 613 11.52 7.26 0.81
C LEU A 613 12.59 6.29 0.27
N HIS A 614 13.73 6.17 0.95
CA HIS A 614 14.78 5.23 0.56
C HIS A 614 14.31 3.75 0.66
N ALA A 615 13.55 3.40 1.70
CA ALA A 615 12.97 2.05 1.82
C ALA A 615 11.96 1.74 0.70
N VAL A 616 11.18 2.72 0.24
CA VAL A 616 10.28 2.59 -0.92
C VAL A 616 11.09 2.49 -2.22
N GLN A 617 12.08 3.36 -2.42
CA GLN A 617 12.95 3.37 -3.60
C GLN A 617 13.70 2.04 -3.78
N THR A 618 14.24 1.48 -2.69
CA THR A 618 14.94 0.19 -2.70
C THR A 618 14.00 -0.98 -3.03
N LYS A 619 12.76 -0.98 -2.49
CA LYS A 619 11.72 -1.96 -2.89
C LYS A 619 11.36 -1.84 -4.38
N TYR A 620 11.21 -0.61 -4.88
CA TYR A 620 10.91 -0.34 -6.29
C TYR A 620 12.04 -0.78 -7.21
N MET A 621 13.31 -0.50 -6.86
CA MET A 621 14.49 -0.98 -7.57
C MET A 621 14.53 -2.51 -7.69
N VAL A 622 14.24 -3.22 -6.60
CA VAL A 622 14.19 -4.70 -6.60
C VAL A 622 13.05 -5.23 -7.47
N ALA A 623 11.87 -4.58 -7.44
CA ALA A 623 10.75 -4.94 -8.31
C ALA A 623 11.09 -4.73 -9.80
N VAL A 624 11.64 -3.56 -10.16
CA VAL A 624 12.08 -3.24 -11.53
C VAL A 624 13.18 -4.20 -12.00
N SER A 625 14.14 -4.55 -11.13
CA SER A 625 15.15 -5.57 -11.41
C SER A 625 14.54 -6.94 -11.69
N SER A 626 13.60 -7.40 -10.86
CA SER A 626 12.91 -8.68 -11.05
C SER A 626 12.11 -8.71 -12.36
N HIS A 627 11.32 -7.67 -12.65
CA HIS A 627 10.56 -7.58 -13.89
C HIS A 627 11.46 -7.50 -15.13
N ARG A 628 12.62 -6.83 -15.04
CA ARG A 628 13.61 -6.78 -16.13
C ARG A 628 14.24 -8.16 -16.41
N ASN A 629 14.57 -8.93 -15.38
CA ASN A 629 15.04 -10.31 -15.54
C ASN A 629 13.95 -11.20 -16.15
N GLN A 630 12.71 -11.13 -15.63
CA GLN A 630 11.58 -11.87 -16.17
C GLN A 630 11.34 -11.53 -17.66
N LEU A 631 11.42 -10.25 -18.04
CA LEU A 631 11.29 -9.84 -19.44
C LEU A 631 12.40 -10.44 -20.32
N ASN A 632 13.64 -10.49 -19.83
CA ASN A 632 14.76 -11.10 -20.54
C ASN A 632 14.59 -12.62 -20.71
N GLU A 633 14.19 -13.35 -19.65
CA GLU A 633 13.87 -14.79 -19.74
C GLU A 633 12.75 -15.07 -20.74
N LYS A 634 11.71 -14.21 -20.80
CA LYS A 634 10.62 -14.34 -21.78
C LYS A 634 11.14 -14.10 -23.20
N GLN A 635 12.02 -13.12 -23.40
CA GLN A 635 12.61 -12.81 -24.70
C GLN A 635 13.50 -13.96 -25.21
N GLU A 636 14.32 -14.56 -24.34
CA GLU A 636 15.08 -15.77 -24.65
C GLU A 636 14.17 -16.96 -24.98
N LYS A 637 13.06 -17.12 -24.23
CA LYS A 637 12.04 -18.15 -24.52
C LYS A 637 11.40 -17.96 -25.89
N VAL A 638 11.09 -16.73 -26.28
CA VAL A 638 10.56 -16.38 -27.60
C VAL A 638 11.59 -16.71 -28.68
N GLY A 639 12.83 -16.21 -28.58
CA GLY A 639 13.88 -16.49 -29.56
C GLY A 639 14.18 -17.98 -29.74
N PHE A 640 14.12 -18.77 -28.67
CA PHE A 640 14.23 -20.24 -28.74
C PHE A 640 13.05 -20.88 -29.51
N LEU A 641 11.82 -20.44 -29.25
CA LEU A 641 10.62 -20.92 -29.94
C LEU A 641 10.60 -20.50 -31.42
N GLU A 642 11.03 -19.29 -31.75
CA GLU A 642 11.19 -18.79 -33.11
C GLU A 642 12.23 -19.59 -33.90
N LYS A 643 13.39 -19.87 -33.28
CA LYS A 643 14.42 -20.74 -33.87
C LYS A 643 13.85 -22.13 -34.16
N LYS A 644 13.17 -22.75 -33.19
CA LYS A 644 12.54 -24.07 -33.36
C LYS A 644 11.42 -24.06 -34.42
N MET A 645 10.65 -22.99 -34.52
CA MET A 645 9.65 -22.78 -35.58
C MET A 645 10.29 -22.67 -36.97
N LYS A 646 11.44 -22.00 -37.08
CA LYS A 646 12.21 -21.88 -38.32
C LYS A 646 12.80 -23.23 -38.74
N GLU A 647 13.34 -24.01 -37.79
CA GLU A 647 13.84 -25.36 -38.01
C GLU A 647 12.73 -26.33 -38.45
N MET A 648 11.56 -26.30 -37.79
CA MET A 648 10.37 -27.08 -38.19
C MET A 648 9.92 -26.75 -39.62
N ARG A 649 9.81 -25.46 -39.98
CA ARG A 649 9.46 -25.02 -41.35
C ARG A 649 10.52 -25.49 -42.37
N ALA A 650 11.81 -25.45 -42.02
CA ALA A 650 12.88 -25.93 -42.88
C ALA A 650 12.92 -27.46 -43.03
N SER A 651 12.45 -28.23 -42.03
CA SER A 651 12.23 -29.67 -42.20
C SER A 651 11.06 -29.95 -43.13
N TYR A 652 9.88 -29.38 -42.83
CA TYR A 652 8.67 -29.53 -43.63
C TYR A 652 8.88 -29.14 -45.11
N SER A 653 9.60 -28.03 -45.37
CA SER A 653 9.90 -27.61 -46.74
C SER A 653 10.85 -28.57 -47.48
N ARG A 654 11.75 -29.27 -46.78
CA ARG A 654 12.61 -30.31 -47.38
C ARG A 654 11.83 -31.59 -47.62
N GLU A 655 10.99 -32.00 -46.68
CA GLU A 655 10.08 -33.14 -46.82
C GLU A 655 9.10 -32.93 -47.99
N GLN A 656 8.53 -31.73 -48.13
CA GLN A 656 7.68 -31.35 -49.26
C GLN A 656 8.44 -31.40 -50.59
N ALA A 657 9.69 -30.90 -50.65
CA ALA A 657 10.52 -30.97 -51.85
C ALA A 657 10.88 -32.41 -52.25
N LEU A 658 11.21 -33.26 -51.26
CA LEU A 658 11.47 -34.69 -51.49
C LEU A 658 10.22 -35.41 -52.01
N MET A 659 9.06 -35.21 -51.37
CA MET A 659 7.79 -35.77 -51.86
C MET A 659 7.47 -35.30 -53.29
N MET A 660 7.66 -34.01 -53.60
CA MET A 660 7.44 -33.47 -54.95
C MET A 660 8.37 -34.13 -55.98
N SER A 661 9.66 -34.34 -55.63
CA SER A 661 10.62 -35.05 -56.48
C SER A 661 10.20 -36.49 -56.72
N SER A 662 9.80 -37.23 -55.67
CA SER A 662 9.32 -38.61 -55.80
C SER A 662 8.02 -38.70 -56.62
N PHE A 663 7.08 -37.77 -56.47
CA PHE A 663 5.87 -37.72 -57.31
C PHE A 663 6.21 -37.44 -58.78
N TYR A 664 7.17 -36.55 -59.06
CA TYR A 664 7.63 -36.27 -60.42
C TYR A 664 8.35 -37.48 -61.04
N GLU A 665 9.19 -38.18 -60.27
CA GLU A 665 9.88 -39.40 -60.71
C GLU A 665 8.90 -40.54 -61.00
N ILE A 666 7.94 -40.79 -60.11
CA ILE A 666 6.87 -41.79 -60.28
C ILE A 666 5.98 -41.43 -61.48
N GLY A 667 5.60 -40.16 -61.64
CA GLY A 667 4.81 -39.67 -62.77
C GLY A 667 5.55 -39.83 -64.09
N GLY A 668 6.83 -39.47 -64.14
CA GLY A 668 7.69 -39.65 -65.30
C GLY A 668 7.91 -41.13 -65.65
N GLU A 669 8.04 -42.01 -64.66
CA GLU A 669 8.12 -43.45 -64.87
C GLU A 669 6.82 -44.06 -65.39
N MET A 670 5.67 -43.63 -64.84
CA MET A 670 4.35 -44.04 -65.35
C MET A 670 4.11 -43.55 -66.78
N GLN A 671 4.53 -42.32 -67.10
CA GLN A 671 4.47 -41.77 -68.46
C GLN A 671 5.39 -42.54 -69.41
N ARG A 672 6.64 -42.86 -69.01
CA ARG A 672 7.54 -43.73 -69.81
C ARG A 672 6.91 -45.10 -70.09
N ARG A 673 6.28 -45.74 -69.10
CA ARG A 673 5.59 -47.03 -69.27
C ARG A 673 4.35 -46.94 -70.16
N THR A 674 3.70 -45.79 -70.24
CA THR A 674 2.53 -45.55 -71.11
C THR A 674 2.96 -45.19 -72.54
N MET A 675 4.12 -44.55 -72.71
CA MET A 675 4.67 -44.14 -74.01
C MET A 675 5.56 -45.21 -74.67
N MET A 676 6.03 -46.20 -73.92
CA MET A 676 6.65 -47.41 -74.46
C MET A 676 5.57 -48.38 -74.96
N PRO A 677 5.44 -48.63 -76.28
CA PRO A 677 4.53 -49.66 -76.76
C PRO A 677 4.99 -51.04 -76.27
N GLN A 678 4.05 -51.84 -75.79
CA GLN A 678 4.34 -53.19 -75.29
C GLN A 678 4.69 -54.13 -76.46
N SER A 679 5.96 -54.17 -76.83
CA SER A 679 6.46 -55.09 -77.86
C SER A 679 6.28 -56.54 -77.41
N GLU A 680 5.59 -57.33 -78.23
CA GLU A 680 5.38 -58.75 -77.95
C GLU A 680 6.71 -59.50 -77.99
N ASN A 681 7.03 -60.23 -76.92
CA ASN A 681 7.96 -61.35 -77.02
C ASN A 681 7.51 -62.51 -76.12
N ARG A 682 6.95 -63.55 -76.72
CA ARG A 682 6.43 -64.75 -76.04
C ARG A 682 7.54 -65.77 -75.81
N ALA A 683 7.98 -65.97 -74.57
CA ALA A 683 8.45 -67.28 -74.10
C ALA A 683 8.58 -67.37 -72.56
N SER A 684 8.06 -68.47 -71.99
CA SER A 684 8.32 -68.96 -70.62
C SER A 684 7.82 -68.11 -69.43
N GLY A 685 7.56 -68.77 -68.30
CA GLY A 685 7.46 -68.12 -66.98
C GLY A 685 6.17 -67.35 -66.65
N GLY A 686 4.98 -67.91 -66.92
CA GLY A 686 3.71 -67.25 -66.60
C GLY A 686 3.49 -66.99 -65.10
N HIS A 687 3.73 -65.76 -64.65
CA HIS A 687 3.32 -65.24 -63.34
C HIS A 687 2.50 -63.95 -63.51
N GLN A 688 1.19 -64.04 -63.30
CA GLN A 688 0.36 -62.84 -63.12
C GLN A 688 0.75 -62.13 -61.82
N PRO A 689 0.69 -60.79 -61.74
CA PRO A 689 0.80 -60.06 -60.47
C PRO A 689 -0.37 -60.47 -59.57
N SER A 690 -0.11 -61.40 -58.66
CA SER A 690 -1.14 -62.06 -57.87
C SER A 690 -1.76 -61.06 -56.90
N ALA A 691 -3.06 -60.81 -57.04
CA ALA A 691 -3.79 -59.99 -56.09
C ALA A 691 -3.54 -60.49 -54.66
N TRP A 692 -3.20 -59.60 -53.73
CA TRP A 692 -2.72 -59.97 -52.39
C TRP A 692 -3.70 -60.90 -51.63
N LEU A 693 -5.01 -60.68 -51.81
CA LEU A 693 -6.08 -61.52 -51.27
C LEU A 693 -6.19 -62.91 -51.93
N ALA A 694 -5.63 -63.13 -53.12
CA ALA A 694 -5.50 -64.44 -53.73
C ALA A 694 -4.30 -65.21 -53.13
N ASN A 695 -3.14 -64.55 -53.00
CA ASN A 695 -1.96 -65.14 -52.35
C ASN A 695 -2.22 -65.52 -50.88
N LYS A 696 -2.90 -64.66 -50.12
CA LYS A 696 -3.24 -64.99 -48.72
C LYS A 696 -4.16 -66.22 -48.61
N ARG A 697 -5.11 -66.37 -49.56
CA ARG A 697 -6.01 -67.53 -49.65
C ARG A 697 -5.35 -68.79 -50.21
N SER A 698 -4.25 -68.70 -50.97
CA SER A 698 -3.44 -69.86 -51.35
C SER A 698 -2.53 -70.31 -50.20
N GLU A 699 -1.92 -69.37 -49.45
CA GLU A 699 -1.18 -69.67 -48.21
C GLU A 699 -2.04 -70.40 -47.17
N GLU A 700 -3.26 -69.91 -46.87
CA GLU A 700 -4.16 -70.58 -45.92
C GLU A 700 -4.59 -71.98 -46.39
N ARG A 701 -4.74 -72.18 -47.71
CA ARG A 701 -5.04 -73.49 -48.28
C ARG A 701 -3.83 -74.44 -48.29
N ALA A 702 -2.61 -73.91 -48.39
CA ALA A 702 -1.38 -74.68 -48.24
C ALA A 702 -1.13 -75.10 -46.79
N LYS A 703 -1.32 -74.17 -45.83
CA LYS A 703 -1.18 -74.45 -44.38
C LYS A 703 -2.21 -75.47 -43.88
N ARG A 704 -3.37 -75.60 -44.53
CA ARG A 704 -4.37 -76.66 -44.29
C ARG A 704 -4.11 -77.99 -45.04
N ARG A 705 -2.95 -78.18 -45.66
CA ARG A 705 -2.58 -79.41 -46.40
C ARG A 705 -1.33 -80.13 -45.88
N ASN A 706 -0.68 -79.59 -44.85
CA ASN A 706 0.48 -80.20 -44.18
C ASN A 706 0.16 -80.64 -42.74
N PHE A 707 -1.03 -81.21 -42.56
CA PHE A 707 -1.50 -82.01 -41.42
C PHE A 707 -2.35 -83.14 -41.99
#